data_AF-Q6PH08-F1
#
_entry.id   AF-Q6PH08-F1
#
_cell.length_a   1.000
_cell.length_b   1.000
_cell.length_c   1.000
_cell.angle_alpha   90.00
_cell.angle_beta   90.00
_cell.angle_gamma   90.00
#
_symmetry.space_group_name_H-M   'P 1'
#
loop_
_entity.id
_entity.type
_entity.pdbx_description
1 polymer ?
#
loop_
_entity_poly.entity_id
_entity_poly.type
_entity_poly.pdbx_seq_one_letter_code
_entity_poly.pdbx_strand_id
1 'polypeptide(L)'
;MYGSARTISNLEGSPSRSPRLPRSPRLGHRRTSSGGGGGTGKTLSMENIQSLNAAYATSGPMYLSDHEGVASTTYPKGTMTLGRATNRAVYGGRVTAMGSSPNIASAGLSHTDVLSYTDQHGGLSGSSHHHHHQVPSMLRQVRDSTMLDLQAQLKELQRENDLLRKELDIKDSKLGSSMNSIKTFWSPELKKERVLRKEEAARMSVLKEQMRVSHEENQHLQLTIQALQDELRTQRDLNHLLQQESGNRGAEHFTIELTEENFRRLQAEHDRQAKELFLLRKTLEEMELRIETQKQTLNARDESIKKLLEMLQSKGLPSKSLEDDNERTRRMAEAESQVSHLEVILDQKEKENIHLREELHRRSQLQPEPAKTKALQTVIEMKDTKIASLERNIRDLEDEVQMLKANGVLNTEDREEEIKQIEVYKSHSKFMKTKIDQLKQELSKKESELLALQTKLETLSNQNSDCKQHIEVLKESLTAKEQRAAILQTEVDALRLRLEEKESFLNKKTKQLQDLTEEKGTLAGEIRDMKDMLEVKERKINVLQKKIENLQEQLRDKDKQLTNLKDRVKSLQTDSSNTDTALATLEEALSEKERIIERLKEQRERDDRERLEEIESFRKENKDLKEKVNALQAELTEKESSLIDLKEHASSLASAGLKRDSKLKSLEIAIEQKKEECNKLEAQLKKAHNIEDDSRMNPEFADRLKQLDKEASYYRDECGKAQAEVDRLLEILKEVENEKNDKDKKIAELESLTLRHMKDQNKKVANLKYNQQLEKKKNAQLLEEVRRREDSMVDNSQHLQIEELMNALEKTRQELDATKARLASTQQSLAEKEAHLANLRIERRKQLEEILEMKQEALLAAISEKDANIALLELSASKKKKTQEEVMALKREKDRLVHQLKQQTQNRMKLMADNYDEDHHHYHHHHHHHHHRSPGRSQHSNHRPSPDQDDEEGIWA
;
A
#
# COMPACT_ATOMS: atom_id res chain seq x y z
N MET A 1 69.04 -39.13 -1.94
CA MET A 1 68.31 -40.23 -2.62
C MET A 1 67.09 -40.60 -1.77
N TYR A 2 66.04 -41.16 -2.39
CA TYR A 2 64.87 -41.85 -1.83
C TYR A 2 64.45 -41.74 -0.33
N GLY A 3 63.20 -41.29 -0.12
CA GLY A 3 62.32 -41.68 0.99
C GLY A 3 62.48 -40.92 2.32
N SER A 4 61.52 -40.97 3.26
CA SER A 4 60.06 -41.22 3.16
C SER A 4 59.36 -40.85 4.48
N ALA A 5 58.11 -40.35 4.40
CA ALA A 5 57.09 -40.27 5.47
C ALA A 5 57.34 -39.50 6.81
N ARG A 6 56.57 -38.40 6.98
CA ARG A 6 55.70 -38.02 8.14
C ARG A 6 56.31 -37.92 9.57
N THR A 7 56.02 -36.92 10.41
CA THR A 7 55.21 -35.67 10.31
C THR A 7 55.62 -34.74 11.47
N ILE A 8 56.08 -33.51 11.20
CA ILE A 8 56.65 -32.58 12.21
C ILE A 8 56.21 -31.11 11.95
N SER A 9 56.36 -30.28 12.98
CA SER A 9 55.93 -28.88 13.17
C SER A 9 56.90 -27.77 12.73
N ASN A 10 56.36 -26.53 12.67
CA ASN A 10 56.98 -25.22 13.01
C ASN A 10 58.01 -24.52 12.09
N LEU A 11 57.89 -23.18 12.16
CA LEU A 11 58.86 -22.07 11.94
C LEU A 11 59.27 -21.60 10.52
N GLU A 12 59.21 -20.28 10.38
CA GLU A 12 59.97 -19.27 9.58
C GLU A 12 60.66 -19.60 8.25
N GLY A 13 60.64 -18.63 7.31
CA GLY A 13 61.69 -18.47 6.29
C GLY A 13 61.25 -18.27 4.83
N SER A 14 61.37 -17.02 4.34
CA SER A 14 61.41 -16.59 2.93
C SER A 14 62.55 -17.24 2.08
N PRO A 15 62.62 -17.08 0.72
CA PRO A 15 61.60 -16.75 -0.30
C PRO A 15 61.76 -17.50 -1.68
N SER A 16 61.01 -17.05 -2.70
CA SER A 16 61.39 -16.96 -4.15
C SER A 16 61.22 -18.10 -5.17
N ARG A 17 60.22 -17.89 -6.05
CA ARG A 17 60.14 -18.14 -7.53
C ARG A 17 59.95 -19.57 -8.11
N SER A 18 59.09 -19.58 -9.14
CA SER A 18 58.54 -20.68 -9.98
C SER A 18 59.42 -20.95 -11.24
N PRO A 19 59.07 -21.72 -12.33
CA PRO A 19 57.73 -21.95 -12.92
C PRO A 19 57.41 -23.26 -13.73
N ARG A 20 56.17 -23.31 -14.28
CA ARG A 20 55.62 -24.05 -15.47
C ARG A 20 54.85 -25.39 -15.27
N LEU A 21 53.90 -25.60 -16.19
CA LEU A 21 52.84 -26.65 -16.28
C LEU A 21 53.00 -27.48 -17.58
N PRO A 22 52.20 -28.55 -17.83
CA PRO A 22 51.12 -28.39 -18.85
C PRO A 22 49.86 -29.32 -18.82
N ARG A 23 48.75 -28.77 -19.36
CA ARG A 23 47.63 -29.42 -20.15
C ARG A 23 46.52 -30.28 -19.50
N SER A 24 45.35 -30.26 -20.16
CA SER A 24 44.07 -30.93 -19.81
C SER A 24 43.30 -31.42 -21.06
N PRO A 25 42.39 -32.42 -20.97
CA PRO A 25 41.38 -32.78 -22.01
C PRO A 25 39.95 -32.22 -21.75
N ARG A 26 38.95 -32.57 -22.59
CA ARG A 26 37.62 -31.89 -22.72
C ARG A 26 36.39 -32.84 -22.73
N LEU A 27 35.26 -32.29 -22.25
CA LEU A 27 33.84 -32.42 -22.72
C LEU A 27 33.09 -33.78 -22.79
N GLY A 28 31.78 -33.71 -22.46
CA GLY A 28 30.73 -34.71 -22.74
C GLY A 28 29.32 -34.20 -22.40
N HIS A 29 28.29 -34.59 -23.15
CA HIS A 29 26.88 -34.13 -23.01
C HIS A 29 25.89 -35.30 -22.88
N ARG A 30 24.74 -35.09 -22.19
CA ARG A 30 23.47 -35.77 -22.51
C ARG A 30 22.23 -35.03 -21.97
N ARG A 31 21.09 -35.23 -22.63
CA ARG A 31 19.70 -34.85 -22.25
C ARG A 31 18.82 -36.10 -22.32
N THR A 32 17.79 -36.19 -21.48
CA THR A 32 16.60 -37.05 -21.65
C THR A 32 15.39 -36.43 -20.93
N SER A 33 14.17 -36.89 -21.23
CA SER A 33 12.89 -36.38 -20.69
C SER A 33 11.83 -37.51 -20.62
N SER A 34 10.61 -37.18 -20.18
CA SER A 34 9.38 -38.00 -20.09
C SER A 34 9.24 -39.00 -18.93
N GLY A 35 7.99 -39.32 -18.58
CA GLY A 35 7.60 -40.39 -17.62
C GLY A 35 6.79 -39.90 -16.42
N GLY A 36 5.45 -39.86 -16.53
CA GLY A 36 4.56 -39.50 -15.41
C GLY A 36 4.01 -40.70 -14.63
N GLY A 37 3.27 -40.43 -13.55
CA GLY A 37 2.57 -41.43 -12.72
C GLY A 37 2.55 -41.05 -11.23
N GLY A 38 1.35 -40.88 -10.66
CA GLY A 38 1.18 -40.43 -9.26
C GLY A 38 1.10 -41.57 -8.24
N GLY A 39 0.95 -41.23 -6.95
CA GLY A 39 0.64 -42.20 -5.90
C GLY A 39 1.14 -41.86 -4.49
N THR A 40 0.24 -41.31 -3.66
CA THR A 40 0.11 -41.61 -2.22
C THR A 40 1.38 -41.75 -1.32
N GLY A 41 1.78 -40.64 -0.69
CA GLY A 41 1.80 -40.47 0.77
C GLY A 41 2.75 -41.29 1.68
N LYS A 42 3.52 -40.56 2.53
CA LYS A 42 3.88 -40.99 3.91
C LYS A 42 4.34 -39.82 4.81
N THR A 43 3.50 -39.56 5.81
CA THR A 43 3.64 -38.81 7.06
C THR A 43 5.04 -38.60 7.69
N LEU A 44 5.31 -37.38 8.15
CA LEU A 44 6.09 -37.02 9.37
C LEU A 44 5.45 -35.75 9.99
N SER A 45 4.63 -35.89 11.03
CA SER A 45 4.94 -35.66 12.47
C SER A 45 4.93 -34.19 12.92
N MET A 46 4.18 -33.88 13.99
CA MET A 46 3.87 -32.52 14.46
C MET A 46 4.58 -32.21 15.79
N GLU A 47 5.70 -31.47 15.79
CA GLU A 47 6.41 -31.16 17.05
C GLU A 47 7.21 -29.84 17.08
N ASN A 48 7.61 -29.27 15.92
CA ASN A 48 8.74 -28.34 15.86
C ASN A 48 8.43 -26.82 15.71
N ILE A 49 7.22 -26.33 16.04
CA ILE A 49 6.95 -24.87 16.04
C ILE A 49 6.26 -24.43 17.33
N GLN A 50 7.08 -24.29 18.38
CA GLN A 50 6.83 -23.39 19.51
C GLN A 50 8.00 -22.38 19.61
N SER A 51 7.73 -21.21 20.20
CA SER A 51 8.73 -20.18 20.57
C SER A 51 9.60 -19.56 19.45
N LEU A 52 9.03 -18.66 18.63
CA LEU A 52 9.68 -17.36 18.34
C LEU A 52 8.66 -16.35 17.76
N ASN A 53 8.32 -15.30 18.54
CA ASN A 53 7.81 -14.00 18.03
C ASN A 53 7.69 -12.90 19.11
N ALA A 54 8.23 -13.12 20.31
CA ALA A 54 8.39 -12.06 21.32
C ALA A 54 9.60 -11.18 20.95
N ALA A 55 9.38 -10.19 20.06
CA ALA A 55 10.44 -9.27 19.63
C ALA A 55 9.98 -7.88 19.14
N TYR A 56 8.87 -7.77 18.39
CA TYR A 56 8.60 -6.59 17.54
C TYR A 56 7.22 -5.91 17.70
N ALA A 57 6.57 -6.04 18.87
CA ALA A 57 5.26 -5.42 19.15
C ALA A 57 5.37 -4.18 20.07
N THR A 58 6.23 -3.22 19.75
CA THR A 58 6.48 -2.01 20.56
C THR A 58 6.17 -0.72 19.78
N SER A 59 4.91 -0.49 19.42
CA SER A 59 4.46 0.78 18.81
C SER A 59 2.93 0.97 18.84
N GLY A 60 2.43 1.82 19.76
CA GLY A 60 1.14 2.53 19.64
C GLY A 60 -0.16 1.74 19.91
N PRO A 61 -0.90 2.04 20.99
CA PRO A 61 -2.24 1.49 21.22
C PRO A 61 -3.32 2.24 20.42
N MET A 62 -4.09 1.52 19.60
CA MET A 62 -5.29 2.04 18.95
C MET A 62 -6.54 1.72 19.79
N TYR A 63 -7.37 2.73 20.05
CA TYR A 63 -8.65 2.57 20.76
C TYR A 63 -9.65 1.73 19.97
N LEU A 64 -10.25 0.73 20.62
CA LEU A 64 -11.57 0.19 20.28
C LEU A 64 -12.32 -0.10 21.58
N SER A 65 -13.54 0.44 21.71
CA SER A 65 -14.40 0.29 22.88
C SER A 65 -15.20 -1.02 22.86
N ASP A 66 -15.60 -1.49 24.03
CA ASP A 66 -16.36 -2.73 24.21
C ASP A 66 -17.76 -2.69 23.57
N HIS A 67 -18.16 -3.78 22.91
CA HIS A 67 -19.39 -4.51 23.28
C HIS A 67 -19.47 -5.93 22.68
N GLU A 68 -20.00 -6.86 23.48
CA GLU A 68 -20.52 -8.20 23.14
C GLU A 68 -19.69 -9.14 22.25
N GLY A 69 -18.84 -9.94 22.90
CA GLY A 69 -18.52 -11.28 22.41
C GLY A 69 -19.41 -12.33 23.10
N VAL A 70 -20.30 -13.00 22.37
CA VAL A 70 -21.03 -14.19 22.87
C VAL A 70 -20.74 -15.37 21.94
N ALA A 71 -19.88 -16.30 22.40
CA ALA A 71 -19.42 -17.44 21.61
C ALA A 71 -20.06 -18.75 22.04
N SER A 72 -20.44 -19.59 21.08
CA SER A 72 -20.59 -21.05 21.25
C SER A 72 -20.78 -21.74 19.90
N THR A 73 -20.02 -22.80 19.63
CA THR A 73 -20.23 -23.70 18.49
C THR A 73 -20.10 -25.17 18.93
N THR A 74 -20.95 -26.04 18.34
CA THR A 74 -20.74 -27.50 18.14
C THR A 74 -20.62 -28.39 19.42
N TYR A 75 -21.66 -29.08 19.95
CA TYR A 75 -22.36 -30.32 19.46
C TYR A 75 -21.43 -31.52 19.10
N PRO A 76 -21.88 -32.81 18.90
CA PRO A 76 -23.27 -33.36 18.81
C PRO A 76 -23.61 -34.75 19.45
N LYS A 77 -24.93 -34.99 19.62
CA LYS A 77 -25.76 -36.21 19.35
C LYS A 77 -25.67 -37.56 20.14
N GLY A 78 -26.86 -38.00 20.60
CA GLY A 78 -27.34 -39.41 20.64
C GLY A 78 -27.93 -39.88 22.00
N THR A 79 -29.06 -40.61 22.10
CA THR A 79 -30.17 -40.89 21.15
C THR A 79 -31.46 -41.35 21.87
N MET A 80 -32.63 -41.05 21.29
CA MET A 80 -33.97 -41.70 21.41
C MET A 80 -34.80 -41.83 22.72
N THR A 81 -36.12 -41.65 22.52
CA THR A 81 -37.32 -42.24 23.20
C THR A 81 -37.84 -41.76 24.58
N LEU A 82 -38.78 -40.80 24.51
CA LEU A 82 -40.17 -40.84 25.03
C LEU A 82 -40.50 -41.29 26.48
N GLY A 83 -41.04 -40.34 27.28
CA GLY A 83 -41.78 -40.60 28.52
C GLY A 83 -42.54 -39.34 29.02
N ARG A 84 -43.87 -39.34 28.94
CA ARG A 84 -44.74 -38.15 29.14
C ARG A 84 -45.41 -38.14 30.52
N ALA A 85 -45.09 -37.15 31.39
CA ALA A 85 -46.05 -36.58 32.36
C ALA A 85 -45.54 -35.28 33.03
N THR A 86 -46.31 -34.22 32.83
CA THR A 86 -46.42 -32.95 33.55
C THR A 86 -46.01 -32.89 35.04
N ASN A 87 -45.25 -31.86 35.42
CA ASN A 87 -45.76 -30.83 36.35
C ASN A 87 -45.01 -29.49 36.20
N ARG A 88 -45.70 -28.37 36.46
CA ARG A 88 -45.22 -27.00 36.20
C ARG A 88 -44.56 -26.39 37.44
N ALA A 89 -43.52 -25.57 37.23
CA ALA A 89 -42.65 -25.10 38.31
C ALA A 89 -43.26 -24.03 39.23
N VAL A 90 -43.05 -24.20 40.54
CA VAL A 90 -43.06 -23.15 41.57
C VAL A 90 -41.97 -23.50 42.58
N TYR A 91 -40.88 -22.72 42.66
CA TYR A 91 -40.03 -22.60 43.86
C TYR A 91 -39.07 -21.42 43.72
N GLY A 92 -39.39 -20.30 44.37
CA GLY A 92 -38.46 -19.17 44.53
C GLY A 92 -37.61 -19.36 45.78
N GLY A 93 -36.33 -19.67 45.63
CA GLY A 93 -35.38 -19.79 46.73
C GLY A 93 -34.45 -18.58 46.81
N ARG A 94 -34.64 -17.69 47.81
CA ARG A 94 -33.63 -16.68 48.14
C ARG A 94 -32.46 -17.34 48.89
N VAL A 95 -31.27 -17.31 48.29
CA VAL A 95 -30.00 -17.42 49.01
C VAL A 95 -29.15 -16.21 48.62
N THR A 96 -28.58 -15.53 49.60
CA THR A 96 -27.80 -14.30 49.43
C THR A 96 -26.35 -14.60 49.08
N ALA A 97 -25.86 -14.01 47.99
CA ALA A 97 -24.43 -13.78 47.78
C ALA A 97 -24.12 -12.30 48.10
N MET A 98 -23.00 -12.03 48.77
CA MET A 98 -22.57 -10.67 49.12
C MET A 98 -21.51 -10.17 48.12
N GLY A 99 -21.47 -8.85 47.89
CA GLY A 99 -20.55 -8.21 46.94
C GLY A 99 -21.07 -6.83 46.54
N SER A 100 -20.76 -5.82 47.34
CA SER A 100 -21.41 -4.49 47.25
C SER A 100 -20.75 -3.55 46.23
N SER A 101 -21.57 -2.71 45.60
CA SER A 101 -21.12 -1.51 44.87
C SER A 101 -20.68 -0.38 45.84
N PRO A 102 -20.32 0.80 45.31
CA PRO A 102 -21.33 1.86 45.35
C PRO A 102 -21.55 2.54 43.99
N ASN A 103 -22.80 2.47 43.50
CA ASN A 103 -23.27 3.31 42.40
C ASN A 103 -23.77 4.65 42.97
N ILE A 104 -23.14 5.78 42.61
CA ILE A 104 -23.54 7.10 43.11
C ILE A 104 -24.63 7.68 42.20
N ALA A 105 -25.87 7.22 42.42
CA ALA A 105 -27.09 7.83 41.88
C ALA A 105 -28.18 7.86 42.96
N SER A 106 -28.94 8.97 43.00
CA SER A 106 -30.01 9.27 43.98
C SER A 106 -29.55 9.67 45.40
N ALA A 107 -29.21 10.95 45.56
CA ALA A 107 -29.21 11.66 46.85
C ALA A 107 -29.83 13.07 46.73
N GLY A 108 -30.89 13.22 45.93
CA GLY A 108 -31.64 14.47 45.83
C GLY A 108 -32.80 14.49 46.81
N LEU A 109 -32.73 15.35 47.84
CA LEU A 109 -33.88 15.98 48.52
C LEU A 109 -33.40 17.05 49.53
N SER A 110 -34.17 18.14 49.65
CA SER A 110 -34.16 19.15 50.72
C SER A 110 -32.79 19.67 51.25
N HIS A 111 -32.36 20.85 50.79
CA HIS A 111 -32.81 22.08 51.46
C HIS A 111 -32.69 23.35 50.61
N THR A 112 -33.54 24.32 50.95
CA THR A 112 -33.81 25.59 50.28
C THR A 112 -32.89 26.75 50.71
N ASP A 113 -32.44 27.54 49.72
CA ASP A 113 -32.27 29.00 49.74
C ASP A 113 -31.27 29.68 50.70
N VAL A 114 -31.16 31.01 50.51
CA VAL A 114 -30.59 32.05 51.40
C VAL A 114 -29.11 32.44 51.20
N LEU A 115 -28.95 33.34 50.21
CA LEU A 115 -28.13 34.58 50.21
C LEU A 115 -26.60 34.58 50.00
N SER A 116 -26.24 35.35 48.97
CA SER A 116 -24.97 36.05 48.74
C SER A 116 -24.84 37.31 49.62
N TYR A 117 -23.63 37.69 50.04
CA TYR A 117 -23.07 39.06 49.82
C TYR A 117 -21.58 39.22 50.21
N THR A 118 -20.93 40.27 49.68
CA THR A 118 -19.62 40.87 50.10
C THR A 118 -18.34 39.98 49.95
N ASP A 119 -17.26 40.31 49.21
CA ASP A 119 -16.63 41.54 48.64
C ASP A 119 -15.64 42.31 49.57
N GLN A 120 -14.74 43.09 48.94
CA GLN A 120 -13.79 44.11 49.43
C GLN A 120 -12.28 43.75 49.57
N HIS A 121 -11.55 44.14 48.51
CA HIS A 121 -10.30 44.94 48.51
C HIS A 121 -8.93 44.34 48.90
N GLY A 122 -8.15 43.98 47.87
CA GLY A 122 -7.03 44.81 47.35
C GLY A 122 -5.70 44.94 48.13
N GLY A 123 -4.57 44.57 47.51
CA GLY A 123 -3.22 44.80 48.06
C GLY A 123 -2.05 44.35 47.14
N LEU A 124 -1.48 45.31 46.41
CA LEU A 124 -0.43 45.22 45.36
C LEU A 124 0.84 44.35 45.61
N SER A 125 1.43 43.91 44.47
CA SER A 125 2.88 43.66 44.22
C SER A 125 3.49 42.32 44.66
N GLY A 126 4.52 41.82 43.93
CA GLY A 126 5.58 41.07 44.63
C GLY A 126 6.37 39.90 44.00
N SER A 127 6.24 39.53 42.72
CA SER A 127 7.14 38.55 42.03
C SER A 127 7.11 37.05 42.43
N SER A 128 7.15 36.19 41.40
CA SER A 128 7.72 34.83 41.33
C SER A 128 7.65 33.86 42.53
N HIS A 129 6.95 32.73 42.36
CA HIS A 129 7.53 31.36 42.49
C HIS A 129 6.57 30.26 41.95
N HIS A 130 7.03 29.00 41.90
CA HIS A 130 6.39 27.88 41.19
C HIS A 130 4.94 27.56 41.61
N HIS A 131 4.08 27.28 40.62
CA HIS A 131 2.78 26.63 40.83
C HIS A 131 2.94 25.12 41.05
N HIS A 132 3.00 24.71 42.32
CA HIS A 132 2.74 23.34 42.73
C HIS A 132 1.40 23.31 43.46
N HIS A 133 0.40 22.58 42.95
CA HIS A 133 -0.96 22.55 43.51
C HIS A 133 -0.98 21.89 44.90
N GLN A 134 -0.74 22.67 45.95
CA GLN A 134 -0.95 22.24 47.32
C GLN A 134 -2.44 22.19 47.65
N VAL A 135 -3.00 20.98 47.59
CA VAL A 135 -4.27 20.65 48.26
C VAL A 135 -4.15 21.03 49.75
N PRO A 136 -5.14 21.74 50.33
CA PRO A 136 -5.09 22.19 51.73
C PRO A 136 -4.81 21.07 52.73
N SER A 137 -4.08 21.39 53.80
CA SER A 137 -3.59 20.38 54.76
C SER A 137 -4.70 19.51 55.36
N MET A 138 -5.86 20.09 55.67
CA MET A 138 -7.03 19.35 56.16
C MET A 138 -7.54 18.30 55.16
N LEU A 139 -7.61 18.65 53.87
CA LEU A 139 -8.00 17.73 52.79
C LEU A 139 -6.97 16.62 52.59
N ARG A 140 -5.68 16.90 52.78
CA ARG A 140 -4.61 15.90 52.75
C ARG A 140 -4.75 14.92 53.93
N GLN A 141 -4.90 15.44 55.15
CA GLN A 141 -5.06 14.61 56.36
C GLN A 141 -6.33 13.75 56.33
N VAL A 142 -7.46 14.28 55.85
CA VAL A 142 -8.69 13.49 55.65
C VAL A 142 -8.47 12.40 54.60
N ARG A 143 -7.86 12.73 53.45
CA ARG A 143 -7.52 11.75 52.40
C ARG A 143 -6.62 10.62 52.93
N ASP A 144 -5.61 10.97 53.71
CA ASP A 144 -4.65 9.99 54.23
C ASP A 144 -5.28 9.10 55.31
N SER A 145 -6.17 9.64 56.16
CA SER A 145 -6.98 8.86 57.11
C SER A 145 -7.92 7.89 56.38
N THR A 146 -8.68 8.37 55.40
CA THR A 146 -9.58 7.52 54.59
C THR A 146 -8.79 6.44 53.83
N MET A 147 -7.55 6.73 53.42
CA MET A 147 -6.66 5.75 52.80
C MET A 147 -6.21 4.65 53.79
N LEU A 148 -5.92 5.01 55.04
CA LEU A 148 -5.64 4.03 56.10
C LEU A 148 -6.86 3.14 56.38
N ASP A 149 -8.05 3.73 56.50
CA ASP A 149 -9.29 2.99 56.74
C ASP A 149 -9.60 2.01 55.59
N LEU A 150 -9.43 2.46 54.34
CA LEU A 150 -9.55 1.59 53.16
C LEU A 150 -8.48 0.48 53.14
N GLN A 151 -7.23 0.75 53.52
CA GLN A 151 -6.20 -0.29 53.65
C GLN A 151 -6.51 -1.29 54.78
N ALA A 152 -7.16 -0.86 55.87
CA ALA A 152 -7.60 -1.74 56.94
C ALA A 152 -8.76 -2.64 56.49
N GLN A 153 -9.78 -2.07 55.84
CA GLN A 153 -10.91 -2.84 55.28
C GLN A 153 -10.44 -3.83 54.22
N LEU A 154 -9.52 -3.44 53.33
CA LEU A 154 -9.00 -4.32 52.28
C LEU A 154 -8.19 -5.48 52.87
N LYS A 155 -7.43 -5.27 53.95
CA LYS A 155 -6.78 -6.35 54.70
C LYS A 155 -7.77 -7.29 55.37
N GLU A 156 -8.86 -6.79 55.96
CA GLU A 156 -9.85 -7.66 56.60
C GLU A 156 -10.64 -8.47 55.57
N LEU A 157 -11.04 -7.87 54.45
CA LEU A 157 -11.64 -8.58 53.31
C LEU A 157 -10.70 -9.65 52.73
N GLN A 158 -9.38 -9.43 52.72
CA GLN A 158 -8.41 -10.47 52.36
C GLN A 158 -8.41 -11.64 53.38
N ARG A 159 -8.48 -11.36 54.69
CA ARG A 159 -8.59 -12.42 55.73
C ARG A 159 -9.89 -13.20 55.60
N GLU A 160 -11.01 -12.51 55.37
CA GLU A 160 -12.32 -13.14 55.15
C GLU A 160 -12.30 -14.01 53.89
N ASN A 161 -11.72 -13.54 52.78
CA ASN A 161 -11.60 -14.32 51.55
C ASN A 161 -10.76 -15.59 51.75
N ASP A 162 -9.65 -15.51 52.47
CA ASP A 162 -8.80 -16.66 52.80
C ASP A 162 -9.43 -17.63 53.83
N LEU A 163 -10.37 -17.17 54.66
CA LEU A 163 -11.20 -18.04 55.51
C LEU A 163 -12.28 -18.73 54.69
N LEU A 164 -12.99 -18.01 53.83
CA LEU A 164 -14.01 -18.55 52.92
C LEU A 164 -13.44 -19.59 51.95
N ARG A 165 -12.22 -19.38 51.43
CA ARG A 165 -11.47 -20.38 50.64
C ARG A 165 -11.24 -21.67 51.44
N LYS A 166 -10.76 -21.57 52.68
CA LYS A 166 -10.54 -22.73 53.56
C LYS A 166 -11.86 -23.45 53.89
N GLU A 167 -12.94 -22.71 54.10
CA GLU A 167 -14.27 -23.32 54.24
C GLU A 167 -14.72 -24.05 52.97
N LEU A 168 -14.47 -23.49 51.79
CA LEU A 168 -14.80 -24.10 50.50
C LEU A 168 -14.07 -25.44 50.33
N ASP A 169 -12.76 -25.48 50.62
CA ASP A 169 -11.95 -26.71 50.54
C ASP A 169 -12.35 -27.74 51.60
N ILE A 170 -12.73 -27.31 52.81
CA ILE A 170 -13.28 -28.19 53.86
C ILE A 170 -14.64 -28.76 53.44
N LYS A 171 -15.51 -27.96 52.80
CA LYS A 171 -16.82 -28.41 52.26
C LYS A 171 -16.61 -29.42 51.13
N ASP A 172 -15.71 -29.14 50.18
CA ASP A 172 -15.36 -30.03 49.08
C ASP A 172 -14.77 -31.37 49.57
N SER A 173 -13.85 -31.30 50.55
CA SER A 173 -13.28 -32.48 51.22
C SER A 173 -14.33 -33.34 51.94
N LYS A 174 -15.33 -32.70 52.57
CA LYS A 174 -16.47 -33.38 53.22
C LYS A 174 -17.42 -34.02 52.20
N LEU A 175 -17.64 -33.37 51.05
CA LEU A 175 -18.43 -33.95 49.96
C LEU A 175 -17.74 -35.17 49.36
N GLY A 176 -16.45 -35.07 49.02
CA GLY A 176 -15.66 -36.18 48.46
C GLY A 176 -15.56 -37.38 49.41
N SER A 177 -15.30 -37.16 50.70
CA SER A 177 -15.21 -38.24 51.69
C SER A 177 -16.57 -38.89 51.99
N SER A 178 -17.65 -38.11 52.15
CA SER A 178 -19.00 -38.62 52.41
C SER A 178 -19.60 -39.38 51.22
N MET A 179 -19.25 -39.00 49.98
CA MET A 179 -19.65 -39.71 48.77
C MET A 179 -19.29 -41.21 48.79
N ASN A 180 -18.17 -41.57 49.44
CA ASN A 180 -17.69 -42.95 49.49
C ASN A 180 -18.50 -43.85 50.44
N SER A 181 -18.97 -43.35 51.58
CA SER A 181 -19.79 -44.16 52.50
C SER A 181 -21.20 -44.39 51.94
N ILE A 182 -21.81 -43.35 51.37
CA ILE A 182 -23.13 -43.45 50.71
C ILE A 182 -23.13 -44.41 49.50
N LYS A 183 -21.96 -44.75 48.94
CA LYS A 183 -21.85 -45.68 47.82
C LYS A 183 -22.15 -47.14 48.21
N THR A 184 -21.92 -47.54 49.46
CA THR A 184 -21.94 -48.96 49.88
C THR A 184 -23.30 -49.48 50.32
N PHE A 185 -24.23 -48.62 50.75
CA PHE A 185 -25.58 -49.00 51.17
C PHE A 185 -26.66 -48.56 50.16
N TRP A 186 -27.76 -49.33 50.12
CA TRP A 186 -28.95 -49.05 49.33
C TRP A 186 -30.15 -48.76 50.25
N SER A 187 -30.63 -47.51 50.22
CA SER A 187 -31.97 -47.14 50.70
C SER A 187 -32.55 -46.03 49.80
N PRO A 188 -33.88 -45.81 49.77
CA PRO A 188 -34.50 -44.71 49.03
C PRO A 188 -34.02 -43.33 49.49
N GLU A 189 -33.74 -43.18 50.79
CA GLU A 189 -33.25 -41.95 51.44
C GLU A 189 -31.80 -41.70 50.99
N LEU A 190 -30.94 -42.71 51.08
CA LEU A 190 -29.55 -42.65 50.58
C LEU A 190 -29.50 -42.38 49.07
N LYS A 191 -30.52 -42.79 48.29
CA LYS A 191 -30.63 -42.46 46.86
C LYS A 191 -30.96 -40.97 46.64
N LYS A 192 -31.89 -40.38 47.41
CA LYS A 192 -32.17 -38.93 47.37
C LYS A 192 -30.94 -38.12 47.77
N GLU A 193 -30.32 -38.51 48.88
CA GLU A 193 -29.10 -37.90 49.42
C GLU A 193 -27.92 -37.95 48.42
N ARG A 194 -27.77 -39.07 47.68
CA ARG A 194 -26.77 -39.22 46.61
C ARG A 194 -27.04 -38.33 45.40
N VAL A 195 -28.31 -37.99 45.11
CA VAL A 195 -28.66 -37.01 44.07
C VAL A 195 -28.32 -35.60 44.55
N LEU A 196 -28.74 -35.22 45.76
CA LEU A 196 -28.41 -33.92 46.36
C LEU A 196 -26.90 -33.67 46.41
N ARG A 197 -26.09 -34.65 46.87
CA ARG A 197 -24.62 -34.50 46.87
C ARG A 197 -23.99 -34.44 45.49
N LYS A 198 -24.58 -35.04 44.45
CA LYS A 198 -24.14 -34.84 43.06
C LYS A 198 -24.46 -33.43 42.57
N GLU A 199 -25.62 -32.91 42.92
CA GLU A 199 -26.06 -31.55 42.57
C GLU A 199 -25.22 -30.48 43.29
N GLU A 200 -24.88 -30.73 44.56
CA GLU A 200 -23.98 -29.91 45.37
C GLU A 200 -22.54 -29.94 44.85
N ALA A 201 -22.01 -31.11 44.49
CA ALA A 201 -20.69 -31.23 43.84
C ALA A 201 -20.66 -30.54 42.46
N ALA A 202 -21.75 -30.59 41.69
CA ALA A 202 -21.85 -29.84 40.44
C ALA A 202 -21.85 -28.32 40.66
N ARG A 203 -22.59 -27.82 41.67
CA ARG A 203 -22.54 -26.40 42.08
C ARG A 203 -21.14 -25.98 42.51
N MET A 204 -20.45 -26.79 43.31
CA MET A 204 -19.07 -26.54 43.73
C MET A 204 -18.11 -26.49 42.55
N SER A 205 -18.27 -27.36 41.54
CA SER A 205 -17.46 -27.33 40.32
C SER A 205 -17.69 -26.06 39.49
N VAL A 206 -18.95 -25.60 39.37
CA VAL A 206 -19.27 -24.34 38.66
C VAL A 206 -18.71 -23.13 39.41
N LEU A 207 -18.82 -23.10 40.74
CA LEU A 207 -18.24 -22.04 41.57
C LEU A 207 -16.71 -22.00 41.47
N LYS A 208 -16.04 -23.16 41.44
CA LYS A 208 -14.59 -23.23 41.24
C LYS A 208 -14.17 -22.70 39.87
N GLU A 209 -14.88 -23.04 38.79
CA GLU A 209 -14.59 -22.50 37.45
C GLU A 209 -14.89 -21.00 37.36
N GLN A 210 -15.98 -20.52 37.96
CA GLN A 210 -16.29 -19.09 37.94
C GLN A 210 -15.28 -18.25 38.76
N MET A 211 -14.72 -18.79 39.86
CA MET A 211 -13.57 -18.18 40.52
C MET A 211 -12.29 -18.25 39.66
N ARG A 212 -12.08 -19.32 38.88
CA ARG A 212 -10.93 -19.47 37.98
C ARG A 212 -10.94 -18.39 36.90
N VAL A 213 -12.05 -18.26 36.18
CA VAL A 213 -12.27 -17.23 35.15
C VAL A 213 -12.14 -15.83 35.75
N SER A 214 -12.80 -15.54 36.88
CA SER A 214 -12.69 -14.22 37.52
C SER A 214 -11.27 -13.89 38.00
N HIS A 215 -10.45 -14.90 38.33
CA HIS A 215 -9.04 -14.69 38.63
C HIS A 215 -8.22 -14.38 37.36
N GLU A 216 -8.48 -15.05 36.24
CA GLU A 216 -7.86 -14.77 34.94
C GLU A 216 -8.23 -13.36 34.43
N GLU A 217 -9.50 -12.96 34.54
CA GLU A 217 -9.98 -11.60 34.24
C GLU A 217 -9.25 -10.55 35.10
N ASN A 218 -9.09 -10.80 36.40
CA ASN A 218 -8.34 -9.90 37.29
C ASN A 218 -6.84 -9.82 36.93
N GLN A 219 -6.20 -10.93 36.53
CA GLN A 219 -4.82 -10.91 36.04
C GLN A 219 -4.71 -10.11 34.73
N HIS A 220 -5.63 -10.31 33.78
CA HIS A 220 -5.67 -9.56 32.52
C HIS A 220 -5.87 -8.06 32.79
N LEU A 221 -6.79 -7.69 33.68
CA LEU A 221 -7.00 -6.30 34.10
C LEU A 221 -5.75 -5.69 34.74
N GLN A 222 -5.03 -6.42 35.60
CA GLN A 222 -3.76 -5.93 36.17
C GLN A 222 -2.69 -5.69 35.10
N LEU A 223 -2.55 -6.60 34.13
CA LEU A 223 -1.62 -6.43 33.00
C LEU A 223 -2.00 -5.24 32.11
N THR A 224 -3.29 -5.05 31.82
CA THR A 224 -3.80 -3.89 31.08
C THR A 224 -3.54 -2.58 31.83
N ILE A 225 -3.80 -2.55 33.15
CA ILE A 225 -3.52 -1.38 33.99
C ILE A 225 -2.01 -1.09 34.04
N GLN A 226 -1.15 -2.11 34.11
CA GLN A 226 0.31 -1.93 34.07
C GLN A 226 0.75 -1.33 32.72
N ALA A 227 0.29 -1.88 31.60
CA ALA A 227 0.61 -1.36 30.27
C ALA A 227 0.14 0.10 30.10
N LEU A 228 -1.05 0.45 30.58
CA LEU A 228 -1.56 1.82 30.58
C LEU A 228 -0.77 2.74 31.52
N GLN A 229 -0.28 2.25 32.66
CA GLN A 229 0.60 3.02 33.54
C GLN A 229 1.96 3.31 32.90
N ASP A 230 2.51 2.36 32.16
CA ASP A 230 3.81 2.51 31.50
C ASP A 230 3.72 3.38 30.24
N GLU A 231 2.65 3.29 29.45
CA GLU A 231 2.32 4.27 28.39
C GLU A 231 2.11 5.69 28.98
N LEU A 232 1.49 5.79 30.16
CA LEU A 232 1.36 7.07 30.87
C LEU A 232 2.67 7.52 31.56
N ARG A 233 3.72 6.69 31.61
CA ARG A 233 5.10 7.11 31.96
C ARG A 233 5.81 7.62 30.71
N THR A 234 5.85 6.84 29.62
CA THR A 234 6.51 7.24 28.38
C THR A 234 5.94 8.56 27.83
N GLN A 235 4.62 8.78 27.89
CA GLN A 235 4.02 10.05 27.50
C GLN A 235 4.37 11.21 28.44
N ARG A 236 4.59 10.97 29.75
CA ARG A 236 5.09 12.00 30.67
C ARG A 236 6.55 12.33 30.40
N ASP A 237 7.40 11.33 30.22
CA ASP A 237 8.82 11.50 29.95
C ASP A 237 9.04 12.21 28.60
N LEU A 238 8.26 11.86 27.57
CA LEU A 238 8.23 12.54 26.27
C LEU A 238 7.76 14.00 26.40
N ASN A 239 6.71 14.26 27.19
CA ASN A 239 6.29 15.64 27.51
C ASN A 239 7.37 16.41 28.27
N HIS A 240 8.11 15.76 29.16
CA HIS A 240 9.18 16.41 29.92
C HIS A 240 10.40 16.73 29.05
N LEU A 241 10.73 15.86 28.09
CA LEU A 241 11.75 16.12 27.06
C LEU A 241 11.34 17.30 26.17
N LEU A 242 10.11 17.29 25.63
CA LEU A 242 9.54 18.39 24.85
C LEU A 242 9.53 19.72 25.64
N GLN A 243 9.23 19.69 26.94
CA GLN A 243 9.26 20.87 27.81
C GLN A 243 10.69 21.32 28.15
N GLN A 244 11.67 20.42 28.23
CA GLN A 244 13.09 20.80 28.37
C GLN A 244 13.62 21.47 27.11
N GLU A 245 13.26 20.97 25.91
CA GLU A 245 13.61 21.64 24.64
C GLU A 245 12.89 22.99 24.48
N SER A 246 11.62 23.08 24.90
CA SER A 246 10.83 24.32 24.88
C SER A 246 11.30 25.36 25.91
N GLY A 247 11.82 24.91 27.06
CA GLY A 247 12.19 25.77 28.20
C GLY A 247 13.27 26.80 27.91
N ASN A 248 14.00 26.64 26.80
CA ASN A 248 15.04 27.55 26.34
C ASN A 248 14.70 28.31 25.03
N ARG A 249 13.49 28.16 24.47
CA ARG A 249 13.06 28.75 23.17
C ARG A 249 11.59 29.22 23.10
N GLY A 250 10.90 29.35 24.23
CA GLY A 250 9.43 29.51 24.30
C GLY A 250 8.80 30.84 23.83
N ALA A 251 9.24 31.44 22.72
CA ALA A 251 8.71 32.74 22.26
C ALA A 251 8.56 32.96 20.73
N GLU A 252 9.36 32.34 19.86
CA GLU A 252 9.55 32.87 18.48
C GLU A 252 9.23 31.91 17.31
N HIS A 253 8.64 30.74 17.57
CA HIS A 253 8.58 29.65 16.58
C HIS A 253 7.50 29.78 15.46
N PHE A 254 7.12 31.01 15.09
CA PHE A 254 6.25 31.29 13.93
C PHE A 254 6.99 31.93 12.73
N THR A 255 8.30 32.16 12.85
CA THR A 255 9.16 32.67 11.77
C THR A 255 10.26 31.68 11.43
N ILE A 256 10.35 31.27 10.16
CA ILE A 256 11.46 30.46 9.64
C ILE A 256 12.68 31.37 9.48
N GLU A 257 13.63 31.28 10.41
CA GLU A 257 14.92 31.96 10.27
C GLU A 257 15.72 31.35 9.10
N LEU A 258 16.19 32.20 8.19
CA LEU A 258 17.05 31.83 7.06
C LEU A 258 18.50 31.57 7.51
N THR A 259 18.70 30.59 8.39
CA THR A 259 20.02 30.09 8.77
C THR A 259 20.50 29.00 7.80
N GLU A 260 21.81 28.96 7.55
CA GLU A 260 22.41 27.98 6.64
C GLU A 260 22.18 26.52 7.12
N GLU A 261 22.12 26.31 8.44
CA GLU A 261 21.83 25.00 9.04
C GLU A 261 20.38 24.54 8.75
N ASN A 262 19.39 25.44 8.77
CA ASN A 262 18.02 25.13 8.36
C ASN A 262 17.96 24.69 6.88
N PHE A 263 18.67 25.38 5.99
CA PHE A 263 18.78 24.96 4.58
C PHE A 263 19.46 23.59 4.44
N ARG A 264 20.53 23.31 5.18
CA ARG A 264 21.21 22.00 5.17
C ARG A 264 20.32 20.87 5.72
N ARG A 265 19.52 21.13 6.77
CA ARG A 265 18.50 20.18 7.28
C ARG A 265 17.43 19.90 6.23
N LEU A 266 16.87 20.95 5.61
CA LEU A 266 15.81 20.82 4.61
C LEU A 266 16.30 20.09 3.35
N GLN A 267 17.53 20.35 2.90
CA GLN A 267 18.17 19.60 1.81
C GLN A 267 18.38 18.13 2.19
N ALA A 268 18.87 17.84 3.40
CA ALA A 268 19.06 16.46 3.86
C ALA A 268 17.73 15.69 3.99
N GLU A 269 16.65 16.37 4.37
CA GLU A 269 15.30 15.80 4.36
C GLU A 269 14.78 15.58 2.94
N HIS A 270 14.92 16.55 2.03
CA HIS A 270 14.54 16.39 0.63
C HIS A 270 15.30 15.22 -0.02
N ASP A 271 16.60 15.10 0.26
CA ASP A 271 17.44 13.97 -0.17
C ASP A 271 17.05 12.64 0.49
N ARG A 272 16.39 12.65 1.66
CA ARG A 272 15.81 11.46 2.31
C ARG A 272 14.52 11.07 1.61
N GLN A 273 13.61 12.03 1.42
CA GLN A 273 12.32 11.85 0.73
C GLN A 273 12.52 11.38 -0.71
N ALA A 274 13.50 11.91 -1.44
CA ALA A 274 13.84 11.46 -2.80
C ALA A 274 14.29 9.98 -2.86
N LYS A 275 15.07 9.52 -1.87
CA LYS A 275 15.49 8.11 -1.75
C LYS A 275 14.33 7.20 -1.36
N GLU A 276 13.45 7.67 -0.48
CA GLU A 276 12.23 6.97 -0.06
C GLU A 276 11.26 6.80 -1.24
N LEU A 277 11.00 7.88 -1.99
CA LEU A 277 10.20 7.85 -3.23
C LEU A 277 10.80 6.95 -4.31
N PHE A 278 12.13 6.92 -4.46
CA PHE A 278 12.81 6.00 -5.39
C PHE A 278 12.61 4.53 -5.00
N LEU A 279 12.73 4.19 -3.70
CA LEU A 279 12.47 2.85 -3.19
C LEU A 279 10.99 2.45 -3.33
N LEU A 280 10.06 3.37 -3.07
CA LEU A 280 8.62 3.15 -3.24
C LEU A 280 8.25 2.91 -4.71
N ARG A 281 8.77 3.72 -5.65
CA ARG A 281 8.57 3.50 -7.10
C ARG A 281 9.08 2.14 -7.53
N LYS A 282 10.30 1.77 -7.15
CA LYS A 282 10.87 0.45 -7.47
C LYS A 282 10.10 -0.73 -6.85
N THR A 283 9.50 -0.53 -5.69
CA THR A 283 8.63 -1.53 -5.04
C THR A 283 7.31 -1.68 -5.81
N LEU A 284 6.76 -0.57 -6.31
CA LEU A 284 5.56 -0.54 -7.14
C LEU A 284 5.81 -1.22 -8.49
N GLU A 285 6.93 -0.93 -9.16
CA GLU A 285 7.38 -1.62 -10.39
C GLU A 285 7.45 -3.15 -10.18
N GLU A 286 8.00 -3.62 -9.05
CA GLU A 286 8.04 -5.07 -8.75
C GLU A 286 6.63 -5.64 -8.49
N MET A 287 5.72 -4.89 -7.87
CA MET A 287 4.33 -5.30 -7.68
C MET A 287 3.56 -5.37 -9.00
N GLU A 288 3.74 -4.42 -9.90
CA GLU A 288 3.14 -4.44 -11.24
C GLU A 288 3.60 -5.67 -12.04
N LEU A 289 4.90 -5.96 -12.05
CA LEU A 289 5.46 -7.15 -12.71
C LEU A 289 4.91 -8.46 -12.12
N ARG A 290 4.72 -8.53 -10.80
CA ARG A 290 4.09 -9.68 -10.12
C ARG A 290 2.62 -9.82 -10.50
N ILE A 291 1.84 -8.73 -10.52
CA ILE A 291 0.43 -8.72 -10.92
C ILE A 291 0.29 -9.18 -12.38
N GLU A 292 1.16 -8.71 -13.27
CA GLU A 292 1.14 -9.10 -14.69
C GLU A 292 1.50 -10.59 -14.86
N THR A 293 2.49 -11.08 -14.13
CA THR A 293 2.82 -12.52 -14.08
C THR A 293 1.64 -13.37 -13.55
N GLN A 294 0.91 -12.86 -12.55
CA GLN A 294 -0.30 -13.53 -12.03
C GLN A 294 -1.45 -13.52 -13.03
N LYS A 295 -1.70 -12.40 -13.74
CA LYS A 295 -2.70 -12.33 -14.82
C LYS A 295 -2.40 -13.32 -15.94
N GLN A 296 -1.16 -13.40 -16.40
CA GLN A 296 -0.74 -14.38 -17.41
C GLN A 296 -0.93 -15.82 -16.92
N THR A 297 -0.67 -16.08 -15.63
CA THR A 297 -0.92 -17.38 -15.00
C THR A 297 -2.42 -17.71 -14.88
N LEU A 298 -3.29 -16.72 -14.63
CA LEU A 298 -4.74 -16.89 -14.61
C LEU A 298 -5.29 -17.14 -16.02
N ASN A 299 -4.95 -16.31 -17.00
CA ASN A 299 -5.35 -16.50 -18.39
C ASN A 299 -4.97 -17.90 -18.93
N ALA A 300 -3.77 -18.38 -18.61
CA ALA A 300 -3.32 -19.72 -18.97
C ALA A 300 -4.10 -20.85 -18.25
N ARG A 301 -4.58 -20.61 -17.03
CA ARG A 301 -5.48 -21.53 -16.32
C ARG A 301 -6.89 -21.51 -16.92
N ASP A 302 -7.42 -20.34 -17.25
CA ASP A 302 -8.75 -20.18 -17.84
C ASP A 302 -8.81 -20.80 -19.25
N GLU A 303 -7.75 -20.64 -20.06
CA GLU A 303 -7.56 -21.42 -21.29
C GLU A 303 -7.55 -22.94 -21.03
N SER A 304 -6.87 -23.39 -19.99
CA SER A 304 -6.80 -24.82 -19.65
C SER A 304 -8.15 -25.36 -19.17
N ILE A 305 -8.90 -24.58 -18.39
CA ILE A 305 -10.26 -24.91 -17.94
C ILE A 305 -11.21 -24.94 -19.13
N LYS A 306 -11.14 -23.96 -20.04
CA LYS A 306 -11.92 -23.92 -21.27
C LYS A 306 -11.63 -25.15 -22.16
N LYS A 307 -10.36 -25.50 -22.36
CA LYS A 307 -9.96 -26.72 -23.10
C LYS A 307 -10.44 -28.01 -22.42
N LEU A 308 -10.44 -28.07 -21.08
CA LEU A 308 -11.00 -29.21 -20.34
C LEU A 308 -12.53 -29.30 -20.49
N LEU A 309 -13.25 -28.18 -20.45
CA LEU A 309 -14.70 -28.13 -20.68
C LEU A 309 -15.05 -28.52 -22.13
N GLU A 310 -14.32 -28.01 -23.12
CA GLU A 310 -14.47 -28.40 -24.53
C GLU A 310 -14.16 -29.90 -24.74
N MET A 311 -13.14 -30.46 -24.07
CA MET A 311 -12.85 -31.89 -24.10
C MET A 311 -13.91 -32.76 -23.43
N LEU A 312 -14.50 -32.30 -22.32
CA LEU A 312 -15.62 -32.98 -21.65
C LEU A 312 -16.88 -32.97 -22.53
N GLN A 313 -17.20 -31.82 -23.13
CA GLN A 313 -18.36 -31.67 -24.03
C GLN A 313 -18.19 -32.45 -25.35
N SER A 314 -16.98 -32.55 -25.89
CA SER A 314 -16.73 -33.21 -27.19
C SER A 314 -16.50 -34.73 -27.13
N LYS A 315 -16.36 -35.33 -25.93
CA LYS A 315 -16.14 -36.77 -25.76
C LYS A 315 -16.96 -37.46 -24.65
N GLY A 316 -17.99 -36.79 -24.12
CA GLY A 316 -18.90 -37.34 -23.10
C GLY A 316 -20.37 -37.36 -23.55
N LEU A 317 -20.95 -38.57 -23.57
CA LEU A 317 -22.37 -38.97 -23.64
C LEU A 317 -23.47 -37.87 -23.68
N PRO A 318 -24.47 -37.98 -24.59
CA PRO A 318 -25.60 -37.02 -24.64
C PRO A 318 -26.46 -37.13 -23.37
N SER A 319 -26.55 -36.05 -22.60
CA SER A 319 -27.20 -36.05 -21.28
C SER A 319 -28.27 -34.96 -21.12
N LYS A 320 -29.46 -35.26 -21.63
CA LYS A 320 -30.80 -34.86 -21.14
C LYS A 320 -31.23 -33.40 -21.06
N SER A 321 -30.34 -32.41 -20.95
CA SER A 321 -30.76 -31.01 -20.73
C SER A 321 -31.68 -30.44 -21.81
N LEU A 322 -31.61 -30.96 -23.04
CA LEU A 322 -32.48 -30.54 -24.15
C LEU A 322 -33.75 -31.41 -24.28
N GLU A 323 -33.80 -32.58 -23.65
CA GLU A 323 -35.01 -33.42 -23.60
C GLU A 323 -35.97 -32.92 -22.52
N ASP A 324 -35.45 -32.48 -21.36
CA ASP A 324 -36.27 -31.88 -20.28
C ASP A 324 -36.98 -30.59 -20.71
N ASP A 325 -36.39 -29.76 -21.58
CA ASP A 325 -37.07 -28.56 -22.11
C ASP A 325 -38.16 -28.91 -23.15
N ASN A 326 -37.93 -29.92 -23.99
CA ASN A 326 -38.98 -30.43 -24.89
C ASN A 326 -40.14 -31.04 -24.10
N GLU A 327 -39.86 -31.82 -23.05
CA GLU A 327 -40.87 -32.40 -22.16
C GLU A 327 -41.58 -31.33 -21.31
N ARG A 328 -40.88 -30.26 -20.89
CA ARG A 328 -41.51 -29.07 -20.28
C ARG A 328 -42.47 -28.38 -21.23
N THR A 329 -42.06 -28.17 -22.49
CA THR A 329 -42.90 -27.55 -23.52
C THR A 329 -44.13 -28.43 -23.83
N ARG A 330 -43.94 -29.75 -23.84
CA ARG A 330 -45.02 -30.73 -24.00
C ARG A 330 -46.02 -30.69 -22.83
N ARG A 331 -45.55 -30.57 -21.59
CA ARG A 331 -46.41 -30.41 -20.40
C ARG A 331 -47.08 -29.03 -20.29
N MET A 332 -46.43 -27.97 -20.78
CA MET A 332 -47.07 -26.65 -20.94
C MET A 332 -48.27 -26.76 -21.88
N ALA A 333 -48.09 -27.33 -23.07
CA ALA A 333 -49.17 -27.51 -24.04
C ALA A 333 -50.30 -28.44 -23.53
N GLU A 334 -49.97 -29.51 -22.80
CA GLU A 334 -50.97 -30.38 -22.15
C GLU A 334 -51.72 -29.64 -21.03
N ALA A 335 -51.07 -28.72 -20.29
CA ALA A 335 -51.72 -27.89 -19.27
C ALA A 335 -52.59 -26.78 -19.88
N GLU A 336 -52.12 -26.08 -20.92
CA GLU A 336 -52.88 -25.09 -21.69
C GLU A 336 -54.14 -25.73 -22.29
N SER A 337 -54.04 -26.94 -22.85
CA SER A 337 -55.19 -27.71 -23.33
C SER A 337 -56.17 -28.12 -22.21
N GLN A 338 -55.70 -28.31 -20.97
CA GLN A 338 -56.59 -28.58 -19.82
C GLN A 338 -57.28 -27.31 -19.32
N VAL A 339 -56.58 -26.18 -19.27
CA VAL A 339 -57.18 -24.87 -18.93
C VAL A 339 -58.27 -24.52 -19.93
N SER A 340 -57.99 -24.58 -21.23
CA SER A 340 -58.98 -24.29 -22.28
C SER A 340 -60.20 -25.23 -22.22
N HIS A 341 -60.01 -26.50 -21.85
CA HIS A 341 -61.12 -27.42 -21.63
C HIS A 341 -61.97 -27.05 -20.39
N LEU A 342 -61.34 -26.61 -19.30
CA LEU A 342 -62.02 -26.14 -18.10
C LEU A 342 -62.78 -24.83 -18.33
N GLU A 343 -62.24 -23.91 -19.13
CA GLU A 343 -62.93 -22.67 -19.54
C GLU A 343 -64.23 -22.97 -20.30
N VAL A 344 -64.19 -23.91 -21.26
CA VAL A 344 -65.40 -24.35 -22.00
C VAL A 344 -66.43 -25.01 -21.06
N ILE A 345 -65.98 -25.78 -20.06
CA ILE A 345 -66.88 -26.34 -19.03
C ILE A 345 -67.48 -25.23 -18.15
N LEU A 346 -66.70 -24.20 -17.81
CA LEU A 346 -67.17 -23.08 -16.99
C LEU A 346 -68.23 -22.27 -17.74
N ASP A 347 -67.97 -21.86 -18.99
CA ASP A 347 -68.91 -21.15 -19.86
C ASP A 347 -70.21 -21.95 -20.08
N GLN A 348 -70.12 -23.28 -20.27
CA GLN A 348 -71.30 -24.15 -20.34
C GLN A 348 -72.09 -24.17 -19.01
N LYS A 349 -71.41 -24.09 -17.85
CA LYS A 349 -72.06 -24.03 -16.52
C LYS A 349 -72.62 -22.65 -16.18
N GLU A 350 -72.02 -21.58 -16.66
CA GLU A 350 -72.59 -20.23 -16.58
C GLU A 350 -73.84 -20.11 -17.45
N LYS A 351 -73.84 -20.69 -18.66
CA LYS A 351 -75.04 -20.80 -19.51
C LYS A 351 -76.15 -21.60 -18.85
N GLU A 352 -75.86 -22.73 -18.20
CA GLU A 352 -76.83 -23.43 -17.35
C GLU A 352 -77.32 -22.56 -16.18
N ASN A 353 -76.44 -21.81 -15.50
CA ASN A 353 -76.83 -20.98 -14.37
C ASN A 353 -77.74 -19.81 -14.80
N ILE A 354 -77.44 -19.18 -15.93
CA ILE A 354 -78.29 -18.15 -16.56
C ILE A 354 -79.65 -18.77 -16.90
N HIS A 355 -79.69 -19.93 -17.56
CA HIS A 355 -80.96 -20.54 -17.96
C HIS A 355 -81.80 -21.00 -16.74
N LEU A 356 -81.17 -21.47 -15.66
CA LEU A 356 -81.85 -21.76 -14.39
C LEU A 356 -82.35 -20.50 -13.68
N ARG A 357 -81.65 -19.36 -13.78
CA ARG A 357 -82.13 -18.06 -13.29
C ARG A 357 -83.31 -17.55 -14.12
N GLU A 358 -83.24 -17.68 -15.44
CA GLU A 358 -84.36 -17.37 -16.35
C GLU A 358 -85.58 -18.25 -16.06
N GLU A 359 -85.39 -19.56 -15.82
CA GLU A 359 -86.49 -20.46 -15.50
C GLU A 359 -87.07 -20.17 -14.10
N LEU A 360 -86.25 -19.80 -13.11
CA LEU A 360 -86.71 -19.31 -11.82
C LEU A 360 -87.51 -18.00 -11.96
N HIS A 361 -87.06 -17.04 -12.79
CA HIS A 361 -87.81 -15.83 -13.07
C HIS A 361 -89.14 -16.13 -13.78
N ARG A 362 -89.15 -16.99 -14.80
CA ARG A 362 -90.40 -17.45 -15.46
C ARG A 362 -91.34 -18.11 -14.45
N ARG A 363 -90.85 -19.02 -13.61
CA ARG A 363 -91.65 -19.68 -12.55
C ARG A 363 -92.17 -18.68 -11.49
N SER A 364 -91.41 -17.61 -11.21
CA SER A 364 -91.80 -16.55 -10.28
C SER A 364 -92.79 -15.53 -10.86
N GLN A 365 -92.93 -15.45 -12.19
CA GLN A 365 -93.73 -14.43 -12.87
C GLN A 365 -94.90 -15.00 -13.70
N LEU A 366 -95.00 -16.33 -13.83
CA LEU A 366 -96.02 -17.06 -14.60
C LEU A 366 -96.77 -18.11 -13.77
N GLN A 367 -97.12 -17.81 -12.52
CA GLN A 367 -98.10 -18.59 -11.75
C GLN A 367 -99.47 -17.90 -11.74
N PRO A 368 -100.47 -18.42 -12.46
CA PRO A 368 -101.85 -17.95 -12.35
C PRO A 368 -102.46 -18.36 -11.00
N GLU A 369 -103.30 -17.48 -10.47
CA GLU A 369 -104.13 -17.66 -9.28
C GLU A 369 -104.70 -19.10 -9.16
N PRO A 370 -104.21 -19.93 -8.22
CA PRO A 370 -104.49 -21.37 -8.23
C PRO A 370 -105.95 -21.66 -7.84
N ALA A 371 -106.56 -22.66 -8.48
CA ALA A 371 -107.98 -22.98 -8.33
C ALA A 371 -108.47 -23.21 -6.87
N LYS A 372 -107.56 -23.46 -5.91
CA LYS A 372 -107.87 -23.51 -4.48
C LYS A 372 -108.33 -22.17 -3.90
N THR A 373 -107.78 -21.03 -4.33
CA THR A 373 -108.15 -19.72 -3.78
C THR A 373 -109.56 -19.33 -4.22
N LYS A 374 -109.87 -19.46 -5.52
CA LYS A 374 -111.25 -19.27 -6.02
C LYS A 374 -112.26 -20.19 -5.34
N ALA A 375 -111.91 -21.47 -5.13
CA ALA A 375 -112.77 -22.40 -4.40
C ALA A 375 -113.01 -21.95 -2.93
N LEU A 376 -111.98 -21.43 -2.25
CA LEU A 376 -112.12 -20.86 -0.90
C LEU A 376 -112.97 -19.59 -0.89
N GLN A 377 -112.79 -18.70 -1.88
CA GLN A 377 -113.57 -17.48 -2.04
C GLN A 377 -115.08 -17.79 -2.17
N THR A 378 -115.46 -18.71 -3.05
CA THR A 378 -116.86 -19.14 -3.20
C THR A 378 -117.40 -19.82 -1.94
N VAL A 379 -116.58 -20.59 -1.21
CA VAL A 379 -116.98 -21.20 0.07
C VAL A 379 -117.22 -20.16 1.17
N ILE A 380 -116.54 -19.01 1.13
CA ILE A 380 -116.80 -17.88 2.04
C ILE A 380 -118.13 -17.19 1.69
N GLU A 381 -118.34 -16.84 0.42
CA GLU A 381 -119.58 -16.20 -0.05
C GLU A 381 -120.83 -17.07 0.22
N MET A 382 -120.70 -18.40 0.09
CA MET A 382 -121.74 -19.37 0.46
C MET A 382 -121.98 -19.50 1.97
N LYS A 383 -121.01 -19.13 2.82
CA LYS A 383 -121.18 -19.09 4.28
C LYS A 383 -121.85 -17.81 4.74
N ASP A 384 -121.45 -16.66 4.19
CA ASP A 384 -122.00 -15.35 4.57
C ASP A 384 -123.49 -15.26 4.21
N THR A 385 -123.87 -15.75 3.02
CA THR A 385 -125.29 -15.87 2.61
C THR A 385 -126.09 -16.86 3.47
N LYS A 386 -125.44 -17.91 4.01
CA LYS A 386 -126.07 -18.85 4.94
C LYS A 386 -126.31 -18.23 6.33
N ILE A 387 -125.39 -17.39 6.80
CA ILE A 387 -125.50 -16.66 8.08
C ILE A 387 -126.68 -15.68 8.03
N ALA A 388 -126.73 -14.82 7.00
CA ALA A 388 -127.80 -13.82 6.83
C ALA A 388 -129.22 -14.42 6.66
N SER A 389 -129.32 -15.71 6.32
CA SER A 389 -130.57 -16.48 6.33
C SER A 389 -130.99 -16.90 7.75
N LEU A 390 -130.05 -17.41 8.55
CA LEU A 390 -130.30 -17.84 9.93
C LEU A 390 -130.61 -16.66 10.86
N GLU A 391 -129.88 -15.54 10.71
CA GLU A 391 -130.09 -14.31 11.47
C GLU A 391 -131.48 -13.67 11.27
N ARG A 392 -132.18 -13.99 10.18
CA ARG A 392 -133.57 -13.58 9.95
C ARG A 392 -134.53 -14.53 10.66
N ASN A 393 -134.39 -15.84 10.41
CA ASN A 393 -135.24 -16.88 11.00
C ASN A 393 -135.17 -16.93 12.53
N ILE A 394 -134.08 -16.47 13.15
CA ILE A 394 -134.01 -16.31 14.62
C ILE A 394 -134.95 -15.20 15.10
N ARG A 395 -134.95 -14.02 14.46
CA ARG A 395 -135.85 -12.91 14.82
C ARG A 395 -137.32 -13.26 14.61
N ASP A 396 -137.64 -13.93 13.51
CA ASP A 396 -139.02 -14.36 13.23
C ASP A 396 -139.57 -15.28 14.35
N LEU A 397 -138.71 -16.11 14.96
CA LEU A 397 -139.03 -16.97 16.11
C LEU A 397 -139.01 -16.21 17.45
N GLU A 398 -138.15 -15.20 17.61
CA GLU A 398 -138.13 -14.34 18.80
C GLU A 398 -139.45 -13.54 18.91
N ASP A 399 -139.94 -13.00 17.80
CA ASP A 399 -141.24 -12.33 17.71
C ASP A 399 -142.41 -13.28 18.01
N GLU A 400 -142.39 -14.54 17.50
CA GLU A 400 -143.40 -15.55 17.82
C GLU A 400 -143.42 -15.91 19.33
N VAL A 401 -142.24 -16.10 19.93
CA VAL A 401 -142.12 -16.35 21.37
C VAL A 401 -142.60 -15.14 22.20
N GLN A 402 -142.41 -13.93 21.70
CA GLN A 402 -142.85 -12.70 22.36
C GLN A 402 -144.38 -12.49 22.24
N MET A 403 -144.97 -12.87 21.10
CA MET A 403 -146.43 -12.96 20.89
C MET A 403 -147.09 -14.00 21.81
N LEU A 404 -146.51 -15.21 21.93
CA LEU A 404 -147.05 -16.27 22.79
C LEU A 404 -147.01 -15.89 24.27
N LYS A 405 -145.99 -15.15 24.71
CA LYS A 405 -145.90 -14.63 26.10
C LYS A 405 -146.94 -13.57 26.44
N ALA A 406 -147.64 -12.99 25.46
CA ALA A 406 -148.61 -11.91 25.69
C ALA A 406 -150.03 -12.39 26.02
N ASN A 407 -150.38 -13.67 25.77
CA ASN A 407 -151.78 -14.12 25.73
C ASN A 407 -152.11 -15.32 26.64
N GLY A 408 -152.63 -15.04 27.84
CA GLY A 408 -153.67 -15.85 28.49
C GLY A 408 -153.26 -17.03 29.39
N VAL A 409 -153.66 -16.96 30.66
CA VAL A 409 -153.84 -18.11 31.57
C VAL A 409 -155.12 -17.88 32.39
N LEU A 410 -155.92 -18.93 32.62
CA LEU A 410 -157.23 -18.87 33.29
C LEU A 410 -157.46 -20.04 34.27
N ASN A 411 -158.32 -19.80 35.27
CA ASN A 411 -159.19 -20.78 35.97
C ASN A 411 -158.60 -21.81 36.96
N THR A 412 -157.81 -21.35 37.94
CA THR A 412 -158.12 -21.39 39.41
C THR A 412 -158.74 -22.62 40.15
N GLU A 413 -158.95 -23.81 39.58
CA GLU A 413 -159.60 -24.93 40.31
C GLU A 413 -158.68 -25.77 41.21
N ASP A 414 -157.35 -25.73 41.04
CA ASP A 414 -156.38 -26.52 41.83
C ASP A 414 -156.30 -26.14 43.34
N ARG A 415 -157.15 -25.23 43.81
CA ARG A 415 -156.87 -24.28 44.89
C ARG A 415 -156.73 -24.82 46.31
N GLU A 416 -157.02 -26.09 46.54
CA GLU A 416 -156.95 -26.72 47.88
C GLU A 416 -155.87 -27.82 47.94
N GLU A 417 -155.60 -28.52 46.83
CA GLU A 417 -154.32 -29.23 46.67
C GLU A 417 -153.17 -28.22 46.60
N GLU A 418 -153.38 -27.06 45.94
CA GLU A 418 -152.50 -25.89 46.00
C GLU A 418 -152.12 -25.53 47.44
N ILE A 419 -152.93 -25.71 48.48
CA ILE A 419 -152.53 -25.29 49.84
C ILE A 419 -151.44 -26.22 50.40
N LYS A 420 -151.58 -27.53 50.20
CA LYS A 420 -150.52 -28.50 50.56
C LYS A 420 -149.32 -28.37 49.62
N GLN A 421 -149.56 -28.17 48.32
CA GLN A 421 -148.51 -27.86 47.36
C GLN A 421 -147.80 -26.56 47.70
N ILE A 422 -148.48 -25.51 48.19
CA ILE A 422 -147.92 -24.23 48.63
C ILE A 422 -147.05 -24.43 49.86
N GLU A 423 -147.39 -25.34 50.77
CA GLU A 423 -146.54 -25.63 51.92
C GLU A 423 -145.28 -26.42 51.51
N VAL A 424 -145.43 -27.39 50.58
CA VAL A 424 -144.31 -28.06 49.91
C VAL A 424 -143.46 -27.07 49.10
N TYR A 425 -144.06 -26.16 48.33
CA TYR A 425 -143.40 -25.11 47.54
C TYR A 425 -142.78 -24.04 48.45
N LYS A 426 -143.32 -23.73 49.63
CA LYS A 426 -142.68 -22.86 50.63
C LYS A 426 -141.47 -23.53 51.25
N SER A 427 -141.55 -24.84 51.55
CA SER A 427 -140.42 -25.63 52.03
C SER A 427 -139.33 -25.74 50.96
N HIS A 428 -139.72 -26.10 49.72
CA HIS A 428 -138.86 -26.17 48.55
C HIS A 428 -138.29 -24.80 48.17
N SER A 429 -139.06 -23.70 48.27
CA SER A 429 -138.59 -22.33 48.03
C SER A 429 -137.56 -21.89 49.08
N LYS A 430 -137.78 -22.23 50.37
CA LYS A 430 -136.75 -22.04 51.41
C LYS A 430 -135.50 -22.84 51.10
N PHE A 431 -135.63 -24.13 50.79
CA PHE A 431 -134.51 -25.02 50.41
C PHE A 431 -133.75 -24.50 49.18
N MET A 432 -134.46 -24.16 48.11
CA MET A 432 -133.90 -23.61 46.88
C MET A 432 -133.27 -22.25 47.12
N LYS A 433 -133.85 -21.38 47.95
CA LYS A 433 -133.21 -20.12 48.35
C LYS A 433 -131.91 -20.37 49.12
N THR A 434 -131.92 -21.25 50.13
CA THR A 434 -130.70 -21.64 50.85
C THR A 434 -129.67 -22.26 49.91
N LYS A 435 -130.07 -23.07 48.93
CA LYS A 435 -129.15 -23.68 47.96
C LYS A 435 -128.63 -22.68 46.93
N ILE A 436 -129.45 -21.72 46.50
CA ILE A 436 -129.05 -20.58 45.65
C ILE A 436 -128.06 -19.69 46.41
N ASP A 437 -128.31 -19.38 47.68
CA ASP A 437 -127.44 -18.51 48.48
C ASP A 437 -126.13 -19.24 48.86
N GLN A 438 -126.15 -20.58 49.03
CA GLN A 438 -124.93 -21.42 49.05
C GLN A 438 -124.17 -21.34 47.71
N LEU A 439 -124.85 -21.56 46.58
CA LEU A 439 -124.24 -21.54 45.24
C LEU A 439 -123.67 -20.15 44.89
N LYS A 440 -124.29 -19.06 45.34
CA LYS A 440 -123.72 -17.69 45.25
C LYS A 440 -122.46 -17.54 46.10
N GLN A 441 -122.43 -18.11 47.30
CA GLN A 441 -121.22 -18.07 48.15
C GLN A 441 -120.10 -18.94 47.56
N GLU A 442 -120.43 -20.07 46.94
CA GLU A 442 -119.50 -20.91 46.17
C GLU A 442 -119.01 -20.18 44.91
N LEU A 443 -119.89 -19.51 44.17
CA LEU A 443 -119.55 -18.69 43.00
C LEU A 443 -118.62 -17.54 43.40
N SER A 444 -118.94 -16.77 44.45
CA SER A 444 -118.11 -15.67 44.92
C SER A 444 -116.73 -16.12 45.43
N LYS A 445 -116.65 -17.31 46.07
CA LYS A 445 -115.36 -17.97 46.35
C LYS A 445 -114.61 -18.27 45.05
N LYS A 446 -115.27 -18.86 44.04
CA LYS A 446 -114.66 -19.17 42.74
C LYS A 446 -114.25 -17.92 41.94
N GLU A 447 -114.96 -16.80 42.06
CA GLU A 447 -114.57 -15.50 41.51
C GLU A 447 -113.29 -14.98 42.18
N SER A 448 -113.18 -15.07 43.51
CA SER A 448 -111.93 -14.71 44.22
C SER A 448 -110.76 -15.66 43.92
N GLU A 449 -111.01 -16.96 43.76
CA GLU A 449 -110.00 -17.93 43.30
C GLU A 449 -109.55 -17.64 41.87
N LEU A 450 -110.49 -17.30 40.97
CA LEU A 450 -110.20 -16.92 39.58
C LEU A 450 -109.34 -15.64 39.53
N LEU A 451 -109.70 -14.61 40.31
CA LEU A 451 -108.93 -13.37 40.40
C LEU A 451 -107.50 -13.64 40.90
N ALA A 452 -107.35 -14.45 41.96
CA ALA A 452 -106.03 -14.83 42.49
C ALA A 452 -105.21 -15.66 41.49
N LEU A 453 -105.85 -16.54 40.71
CA LEU A 453 -105.21 -17.27 39.62
C LEU A 453 -104.81 -16.35 38.46
N GLN A 454 -105.62 -15.33 38.14
CA GLN A 454 -105.33 -14.33 37.11
C GLN A 454 -104.12 -13.47 37.48
N THR A 455 -104.06 -12.92 38.70
CA THR A 455 -102.87 -12.20 39.19
C THR A 455 -101.64 -13.11 39.24
N LYS A 456 -101.79 -14.39 39.57
CA LYS A 456 -100.68 -15.36 39.55
C LYS A 456 -100.21 -15.66 38.12
N LEU A 457 -101.13 -15.75 37.15
CA LEU A 457 -100.80 -15.94 35.73
C LEU A 457 -100.07 -14.72 35.16
N GLU A 458 -100.53 -13.50 35.48
CA GLU A 458 -99.89 -12.24 35.10
C GLU A 458 -98.48 -12.13 35.70
N THR A 459 -98.32 -12.47 36.99
CA THR A 459 -97.01 -12.52 37.66
C THR A 459 -96.05 -13.51 36.98
N LEU A 460 -96.54 -14.71 36.63
CA LEU A 460 -95.74 -15.72 35.92
C LEU A 460 -95.44 -15.31 34.47
N SER A 461 -96.34 -14.58 33.81
CA SER A 461 -96.13 -14.03 32.47
C SER A 461 -95.02 -12.98 32.47
N ASN A 462 -95.02 -12.08 33.45
CA ASN A 462 -93.98 -11.06 33.62
C ASN A 462 -92.63 -11.71 33.94
N GLN A 463 -92.59 -12.66 34.89
CA GLN A 463 -91.37 -13.43 35.18
C GLN A 463 -90.82 -14.19 33.95
N ASN A 464 -91.68 -14.70 33.08
CA ASN A 464 -91.28 -15.34 31.81
C ASN A 464 -90.74 -14.31 30.80
N SER A 465 -91.29 -13.09 30.77
CA SER A 465 -90.74 -11.98 29.99
C SER A 465 -89.35 -11.58 30.47
N ASP A 466 -89.17 -11.38 31.78
CA ASP A 466 -87.89 -11.04 32.39
C ASP A 466 -86.83 -12.12 32.12
N CYS A 467 -87.21 -13.40 32.20
CA CYS A 467 -86.34 -14.52 31.88
C CYS A 467 -85.93 -14.53 30.39
N LYS A 468 -86.81 -14.16 29.46
CA LYS A 468 -86.48 -14.05 28.02
C LYS A 468 -85.49 -12.92 27.78
N GLN A 469 -85.74 -11.74 28.32
CA GLN A 469 -84.84 -10.58 28.21
C GLN A 469 -83.46 -10.90 28.82
N HIS A 470 -83.42 -11.60 29.95
CA HIS A 470 -82.15 -12.05 30.54
C HIS A 470 -81.40 -13.05 29.65
N ILE A 471 -82.12 -13.99 29.00
CA ILE A 471 -81.54 -14.92 28.02
C ILE A 471 -81.03 -14.19 26.78
N GLU A 472 -81.70 -13.12 26.33
CA GLU A 472 -81.28 -12.29 25.19
C GLU A 472 -79.98 -11.51 25.52
N VAL A 473 -79.91 -10.84 26.66
CA VAL A 473 -78.69 -10.17 27.15
C VAL A 473 -77.54 -11.19 27.35
N LEU A 474 -77.83 -12.41 27.80
CA LEU A 474 -76.81 -13.46 27.90
C LEU A 474 -76.32 -13.97 26.53
N LYS A 475 -77.19 -14.01 25.50
CA LYS A 475 -76.79 -14.32 24.12
C LYS A 475 -75.92 -13.21 23.53
N GLU A 476 -76.27 -11.95 23.71
CA GLU A 476 -75.44 -10.81 23.27
C GLU A 476 -74.09 -10.80 24.00
N SER A 477 -74.07 -11.11 25.30
CA SER A 477 -72.84 -11.26 26.06
C SER A 477 -71.99 -12.47 25.63
N LEU A 478 -72.60 -13.49 25.01
CA LEU A 478 -71.90 -14.64 24.45
C LEU A 478 -71.31 -14.31 23.07
N THR A 479 -72.10 -13.77 22.14
CA THR A 479 -71.64 -13.40 20.79
C THR A 479 -70.54 -12.34 20.84
N ALA A 480 -70.62 -11.36 21.74
CA ALA A 480 -69.55 -10.38 21.97
C ALA A 480 -68.24 -11.04 22.50
N LYS A 481 -68.34 -12.11 23.30
CA LYS A 481 -67.17 -12.88 23.75
C LYS A 481 -66.61 -13.77 22.65
N GLU A 482 -67.45 -14.34 21.79
CA GLU A 482 -67.04 -15.13 20.62
C GLU A 482 -66.32 -14.25 19.60
N GLN A 483 -66.85 -13.06 19.30
CA GLN A 483 -66.18 -12.05 18.46
C GLN A 483 -64.83 -11.63 19.05
N ARG A 484 -64.77 -11.35 20.36
CA ARG A 484 -63.50 -11.02 21.03
C ARG A 484 -62.50 -12.18 20.99
N ALA A 485 -62.95 -13.42 21.13
CA ALA A 485 -62.10 -14.61 21.02
C ALA A 485 -61.57 -14.79 19.58
N ALA A 486 -62.39 -14.52 18.56
CA ALA A 486 -61.96 -14.56 17.16
C ALA A 486 -60.89 -13.48 16.85
N ILE A 487 -61.07 -12.24 17.34
CA ILE A 487 -60.09 -11.16 17.19
C ILE A 487 -58.76 -11.58 17.86
N LEU A 488 -58.80 -12.01 19.12
CA LEU A 488 -57.61 -12.49 19.84
C LEU A 488 -56.93 -13.68 19.14
N GLN A 489 -57.69 -14.57 18.49
CA GLN A 489 -57.11 -15.65 17.69
C GLN A 489 -56.37 -15.10 16.46
N THR A 490 -56.94 -14.14 15.72
CA THR A 490 -56.26 -13.50 14.58
C THR A 490 -55.02 -12.70 15.00
N GLU A 491 -55.04 -12.03 16.16
CA GLU A 491 -53.86 -11.36 16.73
C GLU A 491 -52.76 -12.37 17.08
N VAL A 492 -53.11 -13.51 17.69
CA VAL A 492 -52.17 -14.59 18.02
C VAL A 492 -51.55 -15.20 16.76
N ASP A 493 -52.32 -15.40 15.69
CA ASP A 493 -51.80 -15.96 14.44
C ASP A 493 -50.95 -14.95 13.65
N ALA A 494 -51.27 -13.66 13.69
CA ALA A 494 -50.41 -12.61 13.17
C ALA A 494 -49.08 -12.51 13.96
N LEU A 495 -49.12 -12.66 15.28
CA LEU A 495 -47.91 -12.72 16.13
C LEU A 495 -47.06 -13.97 15.88
N ARG A 496 -47.68 -15.12 15.55
CA ARG A 496 -46.98 -16.35 15.14
C ARG A 496 -46.22 -16.16 13.83
N LEU A 497 -46.89 -15.66 12.78
CA LEU A 497 -46.25 -15.37 11.50
C LEU A 497 -45.09 -14.37 11.67
N ARG A 498 -45.28 -13.31 12.45
CA ARG A 498 -44.23 -12.33 12.74
C ARG A 498 -43.06 -12.91 13.56
N LEU A 499 -43.30 -13.94 14.37
CA LEU A 499 -42.23 -14.68 15.05
C LEU A 499 -41.47 -15.57 14.07
N GLU A 500 -42.15 -16.34 13.22
CA GLU A 500 -41.53 -17.18 12.18
C GLU A 500 -40.68 -16.35 11.20
N GLU A 501 -41.15 -15.17 10.78
CA GLU A 501 -40.35 -14.21 10.02
C GLU A 501 -39.06 -13.82 10.73
N LYS A 502 -39.14 -13.49 12.03
CA LYS A 502 -37.99 -13.08 12.86
C LYS A 502 -37.03 -14.23 13.11
N GLU A 503 -37.51 -15.45 13.30
CA GLU A 503 -36.69 -16.66 13.36
C GLU A 503 -36.00 -16.92 12.02
N SER A 504 -36.68 -16.73 10.88
CA SER A 504 -36.07 -16.86 9.55
C SER A 504 -34.96 -15.81 9.32
N PHE A 505 -35.16 -14.58 9.81
CA PHE A 505 -34.19 -13.49 9.73
C PHE A 505 -33.00 -13.73 10.66
N LEU A 506 -33.25 -14.21 11.88
CA LEU A 506 -32.21 -14.57 12.84
C LEU A 506 -31.34 -15.71 12.29
N ASN A 507 -31.94 -16.77 11.74
CA ASN A 507 -31.20 -17.86 11.08
C ASN A 507 -30.34 -17.36 9.90
N LYS A 508 -30.87 -16.46 9.05
CA LYS A 508 -30.09 -15.81 7.98
C LYS A 508 -28.90 -15.01 8.55
N LYS A 509 -29.09 -14.28 9.67
CA LYS A 509 -28.02 -13.52 10.33
C LYS A 509 -26.99 -14.41 11.04
N THR A 510 -27.41 -15.49 11.68
CA THR A 510 -26.52 -16.51 12.26
C THR A 510 -25.64 -17.13 11.18
N LYS A 511 -26.21 -17.45 10.01
CA LYS A 511 -25.40 -17.94 8.89
C LYS A 511 -24.40 -16.88 8.40
N GLN A 512 -24.83 -15.63 8.18
CA GLN A 512 -23.92 -14.54 7.79
C GLN A 512 -22.76 -14.34 8.79
N LEU A 513 -23.02 -14.50 10.09
CA LEU A 513 -21.97 -14.46 11.12
C LEU A 513 -21.05 -15.68 11.08
N GLN A 514 -21.55 -16.87 10.75
CA GLN A 514 -20.71 -18.05 10.52
C GLN A 514 -19.83 -17.86 9.28
N ASP A 515 -20.41 -17.48 8.14
CA ASP A 515 -19.68 -17.27 6.88
C ASP A 515 -18.53 -16.24 7.08
N LEU A 516 -18.80 -15.12 7.77
CA LEU A 516 -17.79 -14.11 8.14
C LEU A 516 -16.76 -14.60 9.19
N THR A 517 -17.11 -15.56 10.04
CA THR A 517 -16.18 -16.17 11.01
C THR A 517 -15.23 -17.13 10.31
N GLU A 518 -15.70 -17.86 9.29
CA GLU A 518 -14.87 -18.72 8.45
C GLU A 518 -13.92 -17.89 7.57
N GLU A 519 -14.39 -16.79 6.95
CA GLU A 519 -13.55 -15.82 6.22
C GLU A 519 -12.50 -15.16 7.12
N LYS A 520 -12.87 -14.73 8.33
CA LYS A 520 -11.92 -14.24 9.34
C LYS A 520 -10.87 -15.31 9.69
N GLY A 521 -11.26 -16.58 9.69
CA GLY A 521 -10.38 -17.72 9.90
C GLY A 521 -9.37 -17.91 8.77
N THR A 522 -9.78 -17.84 7.51
CA THR A 522 -8.88 -17.97 6.35
C THR A 522 -7.92 -16.79 6.25
N LEU A 523 -8.42 -15.55 6.40
CA LEU A 523 -7.58 -14.35 6.41
C LEU A 523 -6.56 -14.34 7.56
N ALA A 524 -6.93 -14.84 8.75
CA ALA A 524 -5.98 -15.03 9.86
C ALA A 524 -4.95 -16.15 9.59
N GLY A 525 -5.24 -17.08 8.68
CA GLY A 525 -4.28 -18.01 8.10
C GLY A 525 -3.29 -17.32 7.17
N GLU A 526 -3.78 -16.63 6.14
CA GLU A 526 -2.96 -15.93 5.15
C GLU A 526 -2.05 -14.86 5.78
N ILE A 527 -2.53 -14.14 6.79
CA ILE A 527 -1.74 -13.17 7.57
C ILE A 527 -0.59 -13.86 8.34
N ARG A 528 -0.75 -15.10 8.78
CA ARG A 528 0.33 -15.89 9.42
C ARG A 528 1.38 -16.29 8.39
N ASP A 529 0.95 -16.89 7.28
CA ASP A 529 1.83 -17.35 6.22
C ASP A 529 2.63 -16.20 5.59
N MET A 530 2.03 -15.02 5.46
CA MET A 530 2.73 -13.79 5.04
C MET A 530 3.74 -13.28 6.07
N LYS A 531 3.47 -13.38 7.37
CA LYS A 531 4.42 -13.01 8.43
C LYS A 531 5.64 -13.93 8.45
N ASP A 532 5.42 -15.24 8.37
CA ASP A 532 6.50 -16.23 8.29
C ASP A 532 7.35 -16.01 7.02
N MET A 533 6.71 -15.68 5.89
CA MET A 533 7.41 -15.32 4.67
C MET A 533 8.23 -14.03 4.80
N LEU A 534 7.71 -12.99 5.47
CA LEU A 534 8.44 -11.75 5.75
C LEU A 534 9.66 -12.01 6.64
N GLU A 535 9.52 -12.77 7.73
CA GLU A 535 10.63 -13.09 8.63
C GLU A 535 11.75 -13.89 7.92
N VAL A 536 11.39 -14.77 6.96
CA VAL A 536 12.35 -15.44 6.08
C VAL A 536 13.05 -14.46 5.13
N LYS A 537 12.35 -13.43 4.62
CA LYS A 537 12.94 -12.38 3.78
C LYS A 537 13.87 -11.46 4.58
N GLU A 538 13.51 -11.09 5.81
CA GLU A 538 14.35 -10.29 6.72
C GLU A 538 15.64 -11.02 7.08
N ARG A 539 15.56 -12.30 7.49
CA ARG A 539 16.75 -13.15 7.68
C ARG A 539 17.64 -13.19 6.43
N LYS A 540 17.04 -13.24 5.23
CA LYS A 540 17.78 -13.23 3.95
C LYS A 540 18.43 -11.87 3.67
N ILE A 541 17.76 -10.77 3.97
CA ILE A 541 18.30 -9.39 3.86
C ILE A 541 19.49 -9.24 4.81
N ASN A 542 19.37 -9.65 6.07
CA ASN A 542 20.45 -9.56 7.08
C ASN A 542 21.70 -10.37 6.66
N VAL A 543 21.52 -11.53 6.01
CA VAL A 543 22.65 -12.31 5.44
C VAL A 543 23.28 -11.61 4.23
N LEU A 544 22.49 -10.90 3.41
CA LEU A 544 23.00 -10.15 2.27
C LEU A 544 23.70 -8.86 2.70
N GLN A 545 23.21 -8.14 3.71
CA GLN A 545 23.86 -6.97 4.32
C GLN A 545 25.26 -7.34 4.85
N LYS A 546 25.37 -8.38 5.68
CA LYS A 546 26.67 -8.89 6.16
C LYS A 546 27.62 -9.30 5.04
N LYS A 547 27.10 -9.82 3.92
CA LYS A 547 27.90 -10.12 2.72
C LYS A 547 28.37 -8.85 2.00
N ILE A 548 27.54 -7.82 1.93
CA ILE A 548 27.88 -6.50 1.35
C ILE A 548 28.95 -5.82 2.23
N GLU A 549 28.78 -5.79 3.55
CA GLU A 549 29.76 -5.25 4.51
C GLU A 549 31.14 -5.89 4.35
N ASN A 550 31.19 -7.23 4.32
CA ASN A 550 32.43 -7.98 4.09
C ASN A 550 33.06 -7.67 2.71
N LEU A 551 32.24 -7.55 1.65
CA LEU A 551 32.74 -7.17 0.32
C LEU A 551 33.23 -5.71 0.27
N GLN A 552 32.61 -4.81 1.04
CA GLN A 552 33.06 -3.42 1.16
C GLN A 552 34.40 -3.33 1.90
N GLU A 553 34.63 -4.07 2.98
CA GLU A 553 35.96 -4.07 3.62
C GLU A 553 37.02 -4.72 2.72
N GLN A 554 36.68 -5.80 1.99
CA GLN A 554 37.58 -6.36 0.98
C GLN A 554 37.93 -5.37 -0.13
N LEU A 555 37.00 -4.51 -0.55
CA LEU A 555 37.29 -3.40 -1.48
C LEU A 555 38.19 -2.34 -0.83
N ARG A 556 37.88 -1.87 0.39
CA ARG A 556 38.73 -0.92 1.14
C ARG A 556 40.17 -1.44 1.27
N ASP A 557 40.37 -2.71 1.61
CA ASP A 557 41.70 -3.33 1.69
C ASP A 557 42.40 -3.42 0.33
N LYS A 558 41.65 -3.61 -0.77
CA LYS A 558 42.21 -3.55 -2.12
C LYS A 558 42.58 -2.12 -2.53
N ASP A 559 41.82 -1.11 -2.13
CA ASP A 559 42.14 0.29 -2.39
C ASP A 559 43.33 0.78 -1.55
N LYS A 560 43.45 0.33 -0.28
CA LYS A 560 44.67 0.48 0.55
C LYS A 560 45.88 -0.14 -0.17
N GLN A 561 45.77 -1.38 -0.66
CA GLN A 561 46.83 -2.08 -1.40
C GLN A 561 47.20 -1.37 -2.72
N LEU A 562 46.22 -0.89 -3.49
CA LEU A 562 46.44 -0.15 -4.73
C LEU A 562 47.09 1.22 -4.48
N THR A 563 46.76 1.89 -3.38
CA THR A 563 47.37 3.17 -3.00
C THR A 563 48.84 2.97 -2.63
N ASN A 564 49.14 2.01 -1.75
CA ASN A 564 50.52 1.64 -1.40
C ASN A 564 51.35 1.21 -2.63
N LEU A 565 50.74 0.54 -3.61
CA LEU A 565 51.41 0.21 -4.87
C LEU A 565 51.63 1.43 -5.77
N LYS A 566 50.68 2.37 -5.85
CA LYS A 566 50.85 3.64 -6.58
C LYS A 566 51.99 4.46 -5.98
N ASP A 567 52.07 4.57 -4.66
CA ASP A 567 53.12 5.35 -4.00
C ASP A 567 54.50 4.67 -4.11
N ARG A 568 54.55 3.33 -4.10
CA ARG A 568 55.77 2.59 -4.47
C ARG A 568 56.16 2.81 -5.93
N VAL A 569 55.21 2.91 -6.86
CA VAL A 569 55.49 3.25 -8.27
C VAL A 569 56.02 4.68 -8.39
N LYS A 570 55.46 5.66 -7.67
CA LYS A 570 56.01 7.02 -7.62
C LYS A 570 57.46 7.02 -7.13
N SER A 571 57.76 6.32 -6.04
CA SER A 571 59.14 6.18 -5.52
C SER A 571 60.07 5.63 -6.60
N LEU A 572 59.68 4.53 -7.26
CA LEU A 572 60.47 3.93 -8.34
C LEU A 572 60.59 4.83 -9.58
N GLN A 573 59.64 5.72 -9.83
CA GLN A 573 59.74 6.74 -10.89
C GLN A 573 60.72 7.85 -10.50
N THR A 574 60.73 8.29 -9.23
CA THR A 574 61.75 9.20 -8.71
C THR A 574 63.14 8.56 -8.79
N ASP A 575 63.28 7.32 -8.33
CA ASP A 575 64.52 6.53 -8.41
C ASP A 575 64.99 6.39 -9.87
N SER A 576 64.08 6.07 -10.80
CA SER A 576 64.37 6.03 -12.24
C SER A 576 64.89 7.37 -12.73
N SER A 577 64.18 8.48 -12.47
CA SER A 577 64.58 9.80 -12.94
C SER A 577 65.93 10.27 -12.37
N ASN A 578 66.26 9.84 -11.14
CA ASN A 578 67.58 10.04 -10.54
C ASN A 578 68.65 9.21 -11.27
N THR A 579 68.37 7.95 -11.61
CA THR A 579 69.31 7.13 -12.42
C THR A 579 69.45 7.63 -13.86
N ASP A 580 68.38 8.11 -14.49
CA ASP A 580 68.38 8.68 -15.84
C ASP A 580 69.23 9.97 -15.87
N THR A 581 69.11 10.82 -14.83
CA THR A 581 69.94 12.02 -14.65
C THR A 581 71.42 11.66 -14.41
N ALA A 582 71.68 10.63 -13.60
CA ALA A 582 73.05 10.15 -13.35
C ALA A 582 73.68 9.53 -14.62
N LEU A 583 72.90 8.80 -15.41
CA LEU A 583 73.33 8.27 -16.71
C LEU A 583 73.65 9.39 -17.69
N ALA A 584 72.79 10.39 -17.85
CA ALA A 584 73.06 11.55 -18.71
C ALA A 584 74.34 12.32 -18.28
N THR A 585 74.59 12.44 -16.97
CA THR A 585 75.82 13.03 -16.43
C THR A 585 77.06 12.19 -16.77
N LEU A 586 76.95 10.86 -16.74
CA LEU A 586 78.02 9.95 -17.16
C LEU A 586 78.23 9.94 -18.68
N GLU A 587 77.17 10.08 -19.48
CA GLU A 587 77.24 10.20 -20.94
C GLU A 587 77.91 11.51 -21.38
N GLU A 588 77.62 12.64 -20.72
CA GLU A 588 78.33 13.90 -20.94
C GLU A 588 79.81 13.79 -20.53
N ALA A 589 80.09 13.20 -19.36
CA ALA A 589 81.46 12.98 -18.90
C ALA A 589 82.26 12.06 -19.85
N LEU A 590 81.64 11.01 -20.38
CA LEU A 590 82.23 10.15 -21.42
C LEU A 590 82.45 10.93 -22.73
N SER A 591 81.48 11.73 -23.17
CA SER A 591 81.58 12.55 -24.39
C SER A 591 82.75 13.54 -24.34
N GLU A 592 83.00 14.19 -23.18
CA GLU A 592 84.18 15.07 -23.05
C GLU A 592 85.49 14.26 -22.90
N LYS A 593 85.47 13.04 -22.32
CA LYS A 593 86.63 12.14 -22.38
C LYS A 593 86.96 11.71 -23.80
N GLU A 594 85.97 11.42 -24.63
CA GLU A 594 86.15 11.11 -26.06
C GLU A 594 86.72 12.31 -26.82
N ARG A 595 86.20 13.52 -26.61
CA ARG A 595 86.79 14.76 -27.18
C ARG A 595 88.25 14.97 -26.75
N ILE A 596 88.59 14.72 -25.48
CA ILE A 596 89.97 14.83 -24.99
C ILE A 596 90.86 13.76 -25.65
N ILE A 597 90.37 12.54 -25.81
CA ILE A 597 91.07 11.47 -26.54
C ILE A 597 91.31 11.87 -28.00
N GLU A 598 90.32 12.46 -28.68
CA GLU A 598 90.49 12.87 -30.08
C GLU A 598 91.50 14.02 -30.22
N ARG A 599 91.44 15.05 -29.36
CA ARG A 599 92.47 16.11 -29.32
C ARG A 599 93.88 15.53 -29.10
N LEU A 600 94.02 14.50 -28.26
CA LEU A 600 95.30 13.82 -28.01
C LEU A 600 95.75 12.96 -29.20
N LYS A 601 94.83 12.33 -29.96
CA LYS A 601 95.16 11.68 -31.24
C LYS A 601 95.64 12.70 -32.27
N GLU A 602 94.89 13.78 -32.48
CA GLU A 602 95.27 14.82 -33.45
C GLU A 602 96.64 15.43 -33.09
N GLN A 603 96.90 15.68 -31.80
CA GLN A 603 98.22 16.15 -31.36
C GLN A 603 99.31 15.13 -31.71
N ARG A 604 99.08 13.85 -31.43
CA ARG A 604 100.00 12.77 -31.79
C ARG A 604 100.25 12.69 -33.31
N GLU A 605 99.21 12.90 -34.12
CA GLU A 605 99.31 12.95 -35.59
C GLU A 605 100.01 14.21 -36.11
N ARG A 606 99.99 15.33 -35.36
CA ARG A 606 100.81 16.52 -35.63
C ARG A 606 102.27 16.24 -35.26
N ASP A 607 102.55 15.81 -34.03
CA ASP A 607 103.87 15.40 -33.55
C ASP A 607 104.56 14.39 -34.49
N ASP A 608 103.84 13.34 -34.93
CA ASP A 608 104.38 12.31 -35.81
C ASP A 608 104.53 12.80 -37.26
N ARG A 609 103.80 13.84 -37.68
CA ARG A 609 103.96 14.50 -39.00
C ARG A 609 105.15 15.47 -39.01
N GLU A 610 105.30 16.29 -37.98
CA GLU A 610 106.45 17.17 -37.80
C GLU A 610 107.77 16.37 -37.82
N ARG A 611 107.79 15.20 -37.15
CA ARG A 611 108.92 14.25 -37.23
C ARG A 611 109.15 13.70 -38.64
N LEU A 612 108.10 13.44 -39.42
CA LEU A 612 108.24 12.96 -40.80
C LEU A 612 108.80 14.06 -41.71
N GLU A 613 108.33 15.30 -41.56
CA GLU A 613 108.82 16.47 -42.30
C GLU A 613 110.29 16.78 -41.94
N GLU A 614 110.67 16.67 -40.67
CA GLU A 614 112.07 16.76 -40.22
C GLU A 614 112.95 15.66 -40.84
N ILE A 615 112.47 14.40 -40.85
CA ILE A 615 113.17 13.27 -41.48
C ILE A 615 113.29 13.46 -43.00
N GLU A 616 112.29 14.04 -43.67
CA GLU A 616 112.37 14.34 -45.11
C GLU A 616 113.31 15.51 -45.42
N SER A 617 113.37 16.53 -44.55
CA SER A 617 114.38 17.58 -44.60
C SER A 617 115.79 17.00 -44.51
N PHE A 618 116.08 16.18 -43.49
CA PHE A 618 117.40 15.52 -43.35
C PHE A 618 117.72 14.55 -44.50
N ARG A 619 116.71 13.87 -45.10
CA ARG A 619 116.89 13.06 -46.32
C ARG A 619 117.27 13.91 -47.53
N LYS A 620 116.63 15.08 -47.70
CA LYS A 620 116.94 16.02 -48.77
C LYS A 620 118.35 16.59 -48.60
N GLU A 621 118.70 17.06 -47.40
CA GLU A 621 120.05 17.52 -47.09
C GLU A 621 121.10 16.41 -47.36
N ASN A 622 120.83 15.16 -46.96
CA ASN A 622 121.70 14.02 -47.28
C ASN A 622 121.83 13.74 -48.78
N LYS A 623 120.80 14.02 -49.59
CA LYS A 623 120.86 13.89 -51.05
C LYS A 623 121.69 15.03 -51.65
N ASP A 624 121.42 16.26 -51.25
CA ASP A 624 122.09 17.46 -51.76
C ASP A 624 123.59 17.45 -51.38
N LEU A 625 123.94 16.95 -50.18
CA LEU A 625 125.33 16.68 -49.77
C LEU A 625 125.99 15.58 -50.60
N LYS A 626 125.29 14.49 -50.94
CA LYS A 626 125.83 13.42 -51.82
C LYS A 626 126.05 13.93 -53.24
N GLU A 627 125.14 14.73 -53.78
CA GLU A 627 125.30 15.36 -55.09
C GLU A 627 126.48 16.34 -55.10
N LYS A 628 126.68 17.10 -54.01
CA LYS A 628 127.86 17.97 -53.84
C LYS A 628 129.18 17.19 -53.69
N VAL A 629 129.17 16.05 -53.01
CA VAL A 629 130.34 15.14 -52.96
C VAL A 629 130.63 14.56 -54.34
N ASN A 630 129.61 14.12 -55.10
CA ASN A 630 129.79 13.63 -56.46
C ASN A 630 130.32 14.71 -57.42
N ALA A 631 129.87 15.96 -57.28
CA ALA A 631 130.39 17.09 -58.05
C ALA A 631 131.86 17.37 -57.74
N LEU A 632 132.24 17.41 -56.46
CA LEU A 632 133.64 17.56 -56.03
C LEU A 632 134.52 16.37 -56.47
N GLN A 633 133.96 15.15 -56.50
CA GLN A 633 134.64 13.96 -57.03
C GLN A 633 134.89 14.10 -58.55
N ALA A 634 133.93 14.62 -59.30
CA ALA A 634 134.07 14.88 -60.74
C ALA A 634 135.11 15.99 -61.02
N GLU A 635 135.03 17.12 -60.32
CA GLU A 635 136.04 18.19 -60.38
C GLU A 635 137.44 17.66 -60.05
N LEU A 636 137.57 16.83 -59.01
CA LEU A 636 138.84 16.19 -58.65
C LEU A 636 139.38 15.34 -59.82
N THR A 637 138.55 14.48 -60.43
CA THR A 637 138.99 13.67 -61.58
C THR A 637 139.34 14.52 -62.83
N GLU A 638 138.67 15.66 -63.04
CA GLU A 638 139.03 16.61 -64.10
C GLU A 638 140.40 17.25 -63.82
N LYS A 639 140.70 17.61 -62.56
CA LYS A 639 142.02 18.11 -62.17
C LYS A 639 143.09 17.04 -62.23
N GLU A 640 142.77 15.78 -61.91
CA GLU A 640 143.69 14.65 -62.06
C GLU A 640 144.02 14.39 -63.54
N SER A 641 143.03 14.42 -64.45
CA SER A 641 143.26 14.39 -65.90
C SER A 641 144.16 15.55 -66.34
N SER A 642 143.78 16.78 -66.00
CA SER A 642 144.55 18.00 -66.35
C SER A 642 146.00 17.93 -65.84
N LEU A 643 146.24 17.30 -64.68
CA LEU A 643 147.57 17.11 -64.10
C LEU A 643 148.37 16.03 -64.84
N ILE A 644 147.72 14.99 -65.37
CA ILE A 644 148.33 13.99 -66.25
C ILE A 644 148.71 14.63 -67.59
N ASP A 645 147.79 15.37 -68.22
CA ASP A 645 148.02 16.11 -69.47
C ASP A 645 149.20 17.09 -69.32
N LEU A 646 149.26 17.84 -68.21
CA LEU A 646 150.38 18.71 -67.88
C LEU A 646 151.69 17.95 -67.65
N LYS A 647 151.65 16.75 -67.06
CA LYS A 647 152.84 15.89 -66.87
C LYS A 647 153.35 15.31 -68.20
N GLU A 648 152.47 14.90 -69.11
CA GLU A 648 152.85 14.45 -70.45
C GLU A 648 153.41 15.61 -71.28
N HIS A 649 152.79 16.79 -71.21
CA HIS A 649 153.28 17.99 -71.90
C HIS A 649 154.64 18.45 -71.34
N ALA A 650 154.85 18.39 -70.02
CA ALA A 650 156.14 18.67 -69.39
C ALA A 650 157.21 17.64 -69.75
N SER A 651 156.86 16.34 -69.79
CA SER A 651 157.78 15.27 -70.20
C SER A 651 158.17 15.37 -71.68
N SER A 652 157.20 15.74 -72.53
CA SER A 652 157.40 16.03 -73.95
C SER A 652 158.33 17.23 -74.13
N LEU A 653 158.10 18.32 -73.39
CA LEU A 653 158.98 19.50 -73.35
C LEU A 653 160.40 19.16 -72.89
N ALA A 654 160.57 18.30 -71.88
CA ALA A 654 161.90 17.85 -71.43
C ALA A 654 162.64 17.05 -72.53
N SER A 655 161.94 16.13 -73.20
CA SER A 655 162.52 15.34 -74.30
C SER A 655 162.88 16.20 -75.53
N ALA A 656 162.06 17.21 -75.83
CA ALA A 656 162.34 18.21 -76.86
C ALA A 656 163.48 19.15 -76.43
N GLY A 657 163.58 19.44 -75.13
CA GLY A 657 164.65 20.21 -74.51
C GLY A 657 166.01 19.58 -74.76
N LEU A 658 166.19 18.28 -74.50
CA LEU A 658 167.44 17.57 -74.75
C LEU A 658 167.87 17.60 -76.22
N LYS A 659 166.93 17.41 -77.17
CA LYS A 659 167.20 17.51 -78.61
C LYS A 659 167.50 18.95 -79.08
N ARG A 660 166.95 19.95 -78.40
CA ARG A 660 167.28 21.36 -78.62
C ARG A 660 168.65 21.70 -78.04
N ASP A 661 168.96 21.30 -76.82
CA ASP A 661 170.21 21.60 -76.12
C ASP A 661 171.45 21.05 -76.85
N SER A 662 171.39 19.80 -77.35
CA SER A 662 172.47 19.25 -78.18
C SER A 662 172.70 20.03 -79.47
N LYS A 663 171.62 20.57 -80.06
CA LYS A 663 171.67 21.38 -81.28
C LYS A 663 172.09 22.83 -80.97
N LEU A 664 171.67 23.36 -79.82
CA LEU A 664 172.04 24.66 -79.28
C LEU A 664 173.55 24.72 -79.07
N LYS A 665 174.15 23.74 -78.37
CA LYS A 665 175.61 23.67 -78.19
C LYS A 665 176.40 23.66 -79.50
N SER A 666 175.89 22.98 -80.54
CA SER A 666 176.53 23.01 -81.88
C SER A 666 176.40 24.37 -82.57
N LEU A 667 175.29 25.08 -82.34
CA LEU A 667 175.04 26.43 -82.86
C LEU A 667 175.77 27.49 -82.04
N GLU A 668 175.93 27.35 -80.73
CA GLU A 668 176.67 28.26 -79.86
C GLU A 668 178.14 28.36 -80.28
N ILE A 669 178.79 27.23 -80.59
CA ILE A 669 180.17 27.22 -81.11
C ILE A 669 180.27 27.97 -82.45
N ALA A 670 179.29 27.80 -83.35
CA ALA A 670 179.24 28.51 -84.62
C ALA A 670 178.84 30.01 -84.48
N ILE A 671 178.04 30.33 -83.46
CA ILE A 671 177.57 31.68 -83.14
C ILE A 671 178.67 32.48 -82.44
N GLU A 672 179.51 31.88 -81.58
CA GLU A 672 180.64 32.59 -80.97
C GLU A 672 181.66 33.03 -82.04
N GLN A 673 181.94 32.15 -83.00
CA GLN A 673 182.75 32.48 -84.18
C GLN A 673 182.11 33.56 -85.08
N LYS A 674 180.78 33.80 -84.98
CA LYS A 674 180.08 34.88 -85.71
C LYS A 674 179.86 36.15 -84.88
N LYS A 675 179.81 36.07 -83.55
CA LYS A 675 179.72 37.23 -82.65
C LYS A 675 180.95 38.14 -82.80
N GLU A 676 182.15 37.59 -82.97
CA GLU A 676 183.37 38.39 -83.19
C GLU A 676 183.35 39.19 -84.51
N GLU A 677 182.53 38.78 -85.49
CA GLU A 677 182.24 39.54 -86.70
C GLU A 677 181.06 40.52 -86.49
N CYS A 678 179.93 40.05 -85.96
CA CYS A 678 178.72 40.87 -85.76
C CYS A 678 178.87 42.01 -84.75
N ASN A 679 179.75 41.87 -83.73
CA ASN A 679 180.07 42.92 -82.76
C ASN A 679 180.64 44.20 -83.42
N LYS A 680 181.07 44.16 -84.68
CA LYS A 680 181.53 45.33 -85.45
C LYS A 680 180.41 46.04 -86.23
N LEU A 681 179.20 45.49 -86.28
CA LEU A 681 178.11 45.96 -87.16
C LEU A 681 176.86 46.43 -86.39
N GLU A 682 176.34 45.67 -85.43
CA GLU A 682 175.05 46.00 -84.79
C GLU A 682 175.10 47.19 -83.80
N ALA A 683 176.28 47.74 -83.53
CA ALA A 683 176.44 49.02 -82.84
C ALA A 683 175.79 50.21 -83.59
N GLN A 684 175.30 50.02 -84.82
CA GLN A 684 174.78 51.10 -85.69
C GLN A 684 173.25 51.20 -85.77
N LEU A 685 172.46 50.18 -85.37
CA LEU A 685 171.02 50.11 -85.68
C LEU A 685 170.11 49.98 -84.44
N LYS A 686 169.90 51.10 -83.76
CA LYS A 686 169.02 51.21 -82.57
C LYS A 686 167.98 52.33 -82.74
N LYS A 687 166.85 52.09 -83.43
CA LYS A 687 165.74 53.05 -83.60
C LYS A 687 164.40 52.43 -84.07
N ALA A 688 163.34 52.63 -83.28
CA ALA A 688 161.90 52.46 -83.60
C ALA A 688 161.41 51.01 -83.94
N HIS A 689 160.12 50.67 -83.86
CA HIS A 689 158.90 51.48 -83.62
C HIS A 689 157.82 50.76 -82.75
N ASN A 690 156.78 51.51 -82.36
CA ASN A 690 155.66 51.16 -81.45
C ASN A 690 154.53 50.40 -82.21
N ILE A 691 153.21 50.33 -81.86
CA ILE A 691 152.21 51.18 -81.15
C ILE A 691 150.90 50.31 -81.03
N GLU A 692 149.86 50.44 -80.16
CA GLU A 692 149.48 51.29 -79.00
C GLU A 692 148.31 50.62 -78.19
N ASP A 693 147.70 51.37 -77.26
CA ASP A 693 146.28 51.35 -76.75
C ASP A 693 145.81 50.53 -75.51
N ASP A 694 145.00 51.23 -74.70
CA ASP A 694 144.49 50.99 -73.33
C ASP A 694 143.31 52.00 -73.07
N SER A 695 142.72 52.00 -71.85
CA SER A 695 142.08 53.19 -71.23
C SER A 695 140.62 53.58 -71.67
N ARG A 696 139.79 54.39 -70.97
CA ARG A 696 139.74 54.88 -69.57
C ARG A 696 138.39 55.60 -69.22
N MET A 697 138.04 55.61 -67.91
CA MET A 697 137.33 56.64 -67.10
C MET A 697 136.01 57.33 -67.55
N ASN A 698 134.99 57.32 -66.66
CA ASN A 698 134.26 58.55 -66.24
C ASN A 698 133.53 58.35 -64.88
N PRO A 699 133.74 59.17 -63.82
CA PRO A 699 133.17 58.90 -62.48
C PRO A 699 131.69 59.21 -62.25
N GLU A 700 131.09 60.24 -62.87
CA GLU A 700 129.74 60.72 -62.49
C GLU A 700 128.62 59.70 -62.73
N PHE A 701 128.84 58.76 -63.66
CA PHE A 701 127.92 57.65 -63.88
C PHE A 701 127.86 56.69 -62.69
N ALA A 702 128.93 56.55 -61.88
CA ALA A 702 128.99 55.55 -60.82
C ALA A 702 127.94 55.77 -59.73
N ASP A 703 127.71 57.01 -59.30
CA ASP A 703 126.72 57.29 -58.25
C ASP A 703 125.29 57.39 -58.82
N ARG A 704 125.11 57.81 -60.07
CA ARG A 704 123.78 57.70 -60.72
C ARG A 704 123.41 56.27 -61.04
N LEU A 705 124.39 55.39 -61.33
CA LEU A 705 124.18 53.95 -61.47
C LEU A 705 123.89 53.31 -60.11
N LYS A 706 124.58 53.69 -59.02
CA LYS A 706 124.22 53.21 -57.66
C LYS A 706 122.85 53.71 -57.20
N GLN A 707 122.45 54.92 -57.58
CA GLN A 707 121.11 55.45 -57.27
C GLN A 707 120.05 54.67 -58.06
N LEU A 708 120.26 54.46 -59.36
CA LEU A 708 119.38 53.65 -60.22
C LEU A 708 119.39 52.16 -59.89
N ASP A 709 120.48 51.60 -59.36
CA ASP A 709 120.54 50.19 -58.93
C ASP A 709 119.96 50.03 -57.53
N LYS A 710 120.03 51.05 -56.65
CA LYS A 710 119.20 51.11 -55.43
C LYS A 710 117.72 51.25 -55.76
N GLU A 711 117.34 52.09 -56.73
CA GLU A 711 115.95 52.20 -57.17
C GLU A 711 115.50 50.92 -57.90
N ALA A 712 116.34 50.29 -58.73
CA ALA A 712 116.02 49.02 -59.39
C ALA A 712 116.10 47.81 -58.44
N SER A 713 116.83 47.89 -57.33
CA SER A 713 116.75 46.92 -56.23
C SER A 713 115.50 47.17 -55.38
N TYR A 714 115.15 48.44 -55.11
CA TYR A 714 113.90 48.79 -54.42
C TYR A 714 112.68 48.36 -55.23
N TYR A 715 112.65 48.61 -56.54
CA TYR A 715 111.58 48.13 -57.43
C TYR A 715 111.65 46.63 -57.69
N ARG A 716 112.81 45.95 -57.58
CA ARG A 716 112.86 44.48 -57.56
C ARG A 716 112.37 43.89 -56.25
N ASP A 717 112.64 44.52 -55.11
CA ASP A 717 112.12 44.11 -53.80
C ASP A 717 110.64 44.42 -53.66
N GLU A 718 110.15 45.56 -54.14
CA GLU A 718 108.71 45.89 -54.17
C GLU A 718 107.97 45.04 -55.21
N CYS A 719 108.53 44.78 -56.39
CA CYS A 719 107.96 43.81 -57.34
C CYS A 719 108.03 42.38 -56.79
N GLY A 720 109.08 42.03 -56.03
CA GLY A 720 109.22 40.74 -55.35
C GLY A 720 108.25 40.56 -54.18
N LYS A 721 108.00 41.61 -53.39
CA LYS A 721 106.94 41.63 -52.35
C LYS A 721 105.55 41.63 -52.98
N ALA A 722 105.33 42.37 -54.05
CA ALA A 722 104.06 42.38 -54.77
C ALA A 722 103.80 41.03 -55.45
N GLN A 723 104.82 40.38 -56.02
CA GLN A 723 104.73 39.03 -56.54
C GLN A 723 104.48 38.02 -55.41
N ALA A 724 105.20 38.11 -54.28
CA ALA A 724 104.98 37.24 -53.14
C ALA A 724 103.59 37.44 -52.50
N GLU A 725 103.05 38.66 -52.46
CA GLU A 725 101.68 38.93 -52.00
C GLU A 725 100.65 38.50 -53.05
N VAL A 726 100.95 38.57 -54.36
CA VAL A 726 100.11 37.96 -55.43
C VAL A 726 100.11 36.44 -55.32
N ASP A 727 101.25 35.80 -55.14
CA ASP A 727 101.39 34.35 -54.97
C ASP A 727 100.69 33.89 -53.68
N ARG A 728 100.81 34.67 -52.59
CA ARG A 728 100.08 34.46 -51.34
C ARG A 728 98.58 34.67 -51.50
N LEU A 729 98.13 35.68 -52.25
CA LEU A 729 96.71 35.89 -52.57
C LEU A 729 96.18 34.81 -53.51
N LEU A 730 97.01 34.22 -54.37
CA LEU A 730 96.67 33.06 -55.19
C LEU A 730 96.59 31.77 -54.37
N GLU A 731 97.47 31.58 -53.38
CA GLU A 731 97.38 30.43 -52.46
C GLU A 731 96.19 30.60 -51.51
N ILE A 732 95.91 31.80 -51.00
CA ILE A 732 94.67 32.12 -50.26
C ILE A 732 93.44 31.93 -51.16
N LEU A 733 93.49 32.28 -52.45
CA LEU A 733 92.40 32.00 -53.38
C LEU A 733 92.21 30.49 -53.60
N LYS A 734 93.28 29.69 -53.72
CA LYS A 734 93.17 28.23 -53.72
C LYS A 734 92.63 27.68 -52.41
N GLU A 735 93.07 28.18 -51.26
CA GLU A 735 92.57 27.75 -49.94
C GLU A 735 91.08 28.09 -49.80
N VAL A 736 90.66 29.28 -50.22
CA VAL A 736 89.25 29.70 -50.24
C VAL A 736 88.45 28.94 -51.30
N GLU A 737 89.00 28.62 -52.47
CA GLU A 737 88.34 27.75 -53.46
C GLU A 737 88.27 26.29 -52.99
N ASN A 738 89.27 25.78 -52.28
CA ASN A 738 89.25 24.43 -51.71
C ASN A 738 88.29 24.35 -50.52
N GLU A 739 88.34 25.30 -49.59
CA GLU A 739 87.34 25.46 -48.53
C GLU A 739 85.94 25.60 -49.12
N LYS A 740 85.75 26.42 -50.16
CA LYS A 740 84.47 26.56 -50.84
C LYS A 740 84.05 25.25 -51.48
N ASN A 741 84.93 24.56 -52.21
CA ASN A 741 84.62 23.27 -52.83
C ASN A 741 84.29 22.19 -51.78
N ASP A 742 84.93 22.20 -50.62
CA ASP A 742 84.63 21.27 -49.53
C ASP A 742 83.39 21.68 -48.72
N LYS A 743 83.11 22.97 -48.58
CA LYS A 743 81.84 23.50 -48.04
C LYS A 743 80.69 23.21 -49.00
N ASP A 744 80.86 23.36 -50.30
CA ASP A 744 79.90 23.01 -51.35
C ASP A 744 79.68 21.49 -51.41
N LYS A 745 80.72 20.66 -51.22
CA LYS A 745 80.55 19.20 -50.98
C LYS A 745 79.77 18.93 -49.70
N LYS A 746 80.08 19.62 -48.58
CA LYS A 746 79.38 19.46 -47.30
C LYS A 746 77.91 19.86 -47.41
N ILE A 747 77.62 20.95 -48.12
CA ILE A 747 76.28 21.43 -48.45
C ILE A 747 75.59 20.40 -49.34
N ALA A 748 76.22 19.91 -50.41
CA ALA A 748 75.65 18.87 -51.27
C ALA A 748 75.39 17.54 -50.52
N GLU A 749 76.24 17.16 -49.55
CA GLU A 749 75.98 16.02 -48.65
C GLU A 749 74.83 16.30 -47.69
N LEU A 750 74.78 17.47 -47.06
CA LEU A 750 73.72 17.87 -46.13
C LEU A 750 72.38 18.06 -46.84
N GLU A 751 72.36 18.60 -48.06
CA GLU A 751 71.20 18.70 -48.94
C GLU A 751 70.81 17.32 -49.48
N SER A 752 71.75 16.44 -49.82
CA SER A 752 71.47 15.04 -50.20
C SER A 752 70.85 14.25 -49.03
N LEU A 753 71.41 14.39 -47.83
CA LEU A 753 70.86 13.82 -46.60
C LEU A 753 69.49 14.42 -46.28
N THR A 754 69.33 15.74 -46.40
CA THR A 754 68.05 16.43 -46.15
C THR A 754 67.02 16.07 -47.20
N LEU A 755 67.36 15.96 -48.49
CA LEU A 755 66.45 15.49 -49.54
C LEU A 755 66.13 14.00 -49.40
N ARG A 756 67.05 13.15 -48.92
CA ARG A 756 66.75 11.74 -48.61
C ARG A 756 65.81 11.64 -47.41
N HIS A 757 66.12 12.33 -46.32
CA HIS A 757 65.30 12.34 -45.12
C HIS A 757 63.93 12.97 -45.39
N MET A 758 63.86 14.04 -46.19
CA MET A 758 62.61 14.63 -46.66
C MET A 758 61.89 13.78 -47.73
N LYS A 759 62.57 12.99 -48.58
CA LYS A 759 61.90 12.05 -49.49
C LYS A 759 61.32 10.85 -48.74
N ASP A 760 62.02 10.32 -47.74
CA ASP A 760 61.54 9.18 -46.98
C ASP A 760 60.54 9.60 -45.89
N GLN A 761 60.67 10.79 -45.30
CA GLN A 761 59.58 11.40 -44.53
C GLN A 761 58.40 11.76 -45.44
N ASN A 762 58.56 12.35 -46.63
CA ASN A 762 57.41 12.57 -47.52
C ASN A 762 56.82 11.27 -48.05
N LYS A 763 57.58 10.19 -48.29
CA LYS A 763 57.01 8.87 -48.61
C LYS A 763 56.25 8.27 -47.43
N LYS A 764 56.76 8.40 -46.20
CA LYS A 764 56.05 7.98 -44.98
C LYS A 764 54.81 8.84 -44.70
N VAL A 765 54.89 10.16 -44.85
CA VAL A 765 53.79 11.12 -44.68
C VAL A 765 52.77 11.04 -45.82
N ALA A 766 53.18 10.71 -47.05
CA ALA A 766 52.26 10.43 -48.16
C ALA A 766 51.57 9.08 -47.98
N ASN A 767 52.28 8.02 -47.56
CA ASN A 767 51.64 6.76 -47.20
C ASN A 767 50.75 6.88 -45.95
N LEU A 768 51.11 7.72 -44.98
CA LEU A 768 50.26 8.03 -43.83
C LEU A 768 49.06 8.88 -44.24
N LYS A 769 49.20 9.90 -45.09
CA LYS A 769 48.06 10.66 -45.63
C LYS A 769 47.17 9.82 -46.54
N TYR A 770 47.73 8.91 -47.33
CA TYR A 770 46.98 8.00 -48.18
C TYR A 770 46.24 6.93 -47.36
N ASN A 771 46.92 6.21 -46.46
CA ASN A 771 46.27 5.27 -45.56
C ASN A 771 45.29 5.96 -44.60
N GLN A 772 45.59 7.17 -44.11
CA GLN A 772 44.66 7.93 -43.27
C GLN A 772 43.52 8.57 -44.08
N GLN A 773 43.65 8.81 -45.39
CA GLN A 773 42.51 9.14 -46.26
C GLN A 773 41.69 7.91 -46.63
N LEU A 774 42.32 6.74 -46.80
CA LEU A 774 41.63 5.46 -46.99
C LEU A 774 40.87 5.09 -45.72
N GLU A 775 41.50 5.12 -44.56
CA GLU A 775 40.84 4.95 -43.26
C GLU A 775 39.82 6.07 -42.99
N LYS A 776 40.07 7.34 -43.35
CA LYS A 776 39.01 8.37 -43.20
C LYS A 776 37.85 8.14 -44.16
N LYS A 777 38.04 7.68 -45.40
CA LYS A 777 36.94 7.29 -46.29
C LYS A 777 36.23 6.04 -45.80
N LYS A 778 36.97 5.04 -45.30
CA LYS A 778 36.42 3.76 -44.84
C LYS A 778 35.68 3.91 -43.51
N ASN A 779 36.22 4.67 -42.55
CA ASN A 779 35.50 5.05 -41.34
C ASN A 779 34.40 6.08 -41.59
N ALA A 780 34.50 6.96 -42.60
CA ALA A 780 33.37 7.81 -42.99
C ALA A 780 32.25 6.98 -43.61
N GLN A 781 32.53 6.08 -44.55
CA GLN A 781 31.53 5.15 -45.08
C GLN A 781 30.96 4.24 -43.99
N LEU A 782 31.79 3.77 -43.06
CA LEU A 782 31.30 3.02 -41.90
C LEU A 782 30.46 3.89 -40.96
N LEU A 783 30.79 5.18 -40.75
CA LEU A 783 29.94 6.11 -40.00
C LEU A 783 28.66 6.46 -40.77
N GLU A 784 28.66 6.46 -42.10
CA GLU A 784 27.48 6.75 -42.93
C GLU A 784 26.55 5.52 -43.00
N GLU A 785 27.09 4.31 -43.04
CA GLU A 785 26.33 3.05 -42.91
C GLU A 785 25.88 2.80 -41.48
N VAL A 786 26.70 3.13 -40.48
CA VAL A 786 26.31 3.09 -39.06
C VAL A 786 25.27 4.15 -38.80
N ARG A 787 25.41 5.41 -39.23
CA ARG A 787 24.35 6.42 -39.13
C ARG A 787 23.09 5.99 -39.86
N ARG A 788 23.15 5.50 -41.10
CA ARG A 788 21.94 5.00 -41.77
C ARG A 788 21.28 3.80 -41.06
N ARG A 789 22.01 3.02 -40.27
CA ARG A 789 21.45 1.97 -39.42
C ARG A 789 21.01 2.49 -38.06
N GLU A 790 21.70 3.47 -37.48
CA GLU A 790 21.34 4.16 -36.24
C GLU A 790 20.08 4.99 -36.49
N ASP A 791 20.06 5.92 -37.44
CA ASP A 791 18.88 6.68 -37.87
C ASP A 791 17.69 5.73 -38.18
N SER A 792 17.91 4.64 -38.93
CA SER A 792 16.86 3.65 -39.22
C SER A 792 16.42 2.79 -38.01
N MET A 793 17.25 2.64 -36.98
CA MET A 793 16.88 1.98 -35.73
C MET A 793 16.32 2.98 -34.71
N VAL A 794 16.70 4.25 -34.79
CA VAL A 794 16.27 5.34 -33.91
C VAL A 794 14.90 5.82 -34.33
N ASP A 795 14.58 5.97 -35.62
CA ASP A 795 13.21 6.26 -36.07
C ASP A 795 12.25 5.13 -35.65
N ASN A 796 12.64 3.87 -35.88
CA ASN A 796 11.85 2.70 -35.44
C ASN A 796 11.76 2.59 -33.91
N SER A 797 12.84 2.85 -33.17
CA SER A 797 12.83 2.80 -31.70
C SER A 797 12.10 4.01 -31.08
N GLN A 798 12.06 5.16 -31.74
CA GLN A 798 11.24 6.30 -31.34
C GLN A 798 9.78 6.05 -31.67
N HIS A 799 9.44 5.44 -32.83
CA HIS A 799 8.07 4.97 -33.11
C HIS A 799 7.60 3.96 -32.07
N LEU A 800 8.42 2.94 -31.75
CA LEU A 800 8.10 1.97 -30.70
C LEU A 800 7.95 2.63 -29.33
N GLN A 801 8.82 3.57 -28.94
CA GLN A 801 8.65 4.32 -27.68
C GLN A 801 7.41 5.22 -27.67
N ILE A 802 7.05 5.83 -28.81
CA ILE A 802 5.82 6.62 -28.94
C ILE A 802 4.59 5.71 -28.85
N GLU A 803 4.62 4.54 -29.47
CA GLU A 803 3.55 3.54 -29.41
C GLU A 803 3.41 2.95 -27.99
N GLU A 804 4.51 2.64 -27.30
CA GLU A 804 4.52 2.24 -25.89
C GLU A 804 3.97 3.36 -24.98
N LEU A 805 4.37 4.62 -25.20
CA LEU A 805 3.85 5.77 -24.46
C LEU A 805 2.37 6.04 -24.74
N MET A 806 1.90 5.86 -25.98
CA MET A 806 0.47 5.98 -26.32
C MET A 806 -0.35 4.86 -25.69
N ASN A 807 0.14 3.62 -25.68
CA ASN A 807 -0.50 2.50 -24.99
C ASN A 807 -0.51 2.70 -23.46
N ALA A 808 0.56 3.25 -22.88
CA ALA A 808 0.60 3.62 -21.46
C ALA A 808 -0.36 4.79 -21.12
N LEU A 809 -0.48 5.78 -22.00
CA LEU A 809 -1.44 6.89 -21.86
C LEU A 809 -2.89 6.38 -21.91
N GLU A 810 -3.22 5.50 -22.87
CA GLU A 810 -4.57 4.94 -23.00
C GLU A 810 -4.89 3.96 -21.86
N LYS A 811 -3.91 3.19 -21.36
CA LYS A 811 -4.06 2.37 -20.15
C LYS A 811 -4.31 3.21 -18.90
N THR A 812 -3.51 4.25 -18.67
CA THR A 812 -3.71 5.17 -17.52
C THR A 812 -5.02 5.96 -17.62
N ARG A 813 -5.50 6.24 -18.83
CA ARG A 813 -6.84 6.78 -19.09
C ARG A 813 -7.95 5.79 -18.74
N GLN A 814 -7.83 4.52 -19.12
CA GLN A 814 -8.79 3.47 -18.76
C GLN A 814 -8.81 3.23 -17.23
N GLU A 815 -7.65 3.27 -16.57
CA GLU A 815 -7.56 3.22 -15.11
C GLU A 815 -8.17 4.46 -14.45
N LEU A 816 -7.98 5.66 -15.02
CA LEU A 816 -8.66 6.88 -14.58
C LEU A 816 -10.19 6.77 -14.72
N ASP A 817 -10.71 6.28 -15.84
CA ASP A 817 -12.16 6.11 -16.01
C ASP A 817 -12.72 4.98 -15.11
N ALA A 818 -11.95 3.93 -14.85
CA ALA A 818 -12.29 2.90 -13.86
C ALA A 818 -12.19 3.38 -12.39
N THR A 819 -11.43 4.44 -12.10
CA THR A 819 -11.48 5.10 -10.78
C THR A 819 -12.63 6.10 -10.68
N LYS A 820 -13.00 6.82 -11.75
CA LYS A 820 -14.24 7.62 -11.80
C LYS A 820 -15.48 6.75 -11.59
N ALA A 821 -15.57 5.60 -12.25
CA ALA A 821 -16.68 4.66 -12.08
C ALA A 821 -16.80 4.15 -10.63
N ARG A 822 -15.67 3.81 -9.99
CA ARG A 822 -15.62 3.44 -8.56
C ARG A 822 -15.97 4.61 -7.65
N LEU A 823 -15.52 5.82 -7.95
CA LEU A 823 -15.87 7.02 -7.18
C LEU A 823 -17.37 7.31 -7.24
N ALA A 824 -17.98 7.26 -8.43
CA ALA A 824 -19.42 7.43 -8.62
C ALA A 824 -20.23 6.37 -7.86
N SER A 825 -19.82 5.09 -7.96
CA SER A 825 -20.42 3.99 -7.17
C SER A 825 -20.28 4.21 -5.65
N THR A 826 -19.14 4.73 -5.19
CA THR A 826 -18.91 5.03 -3.77
C THR A 826 -19.74 6.22 -3.30
N GLN A 827 -19.88 7.26 -4.13
CA GLN A 827 -20.75 8.42 -3.87
C GLN A 827 -22.22 8.04 -3.85
N GLN A 828 -22.68 7.15 -4.74
CA GLN A 828 -24.03 6.60 -4.69
C GLN A 828 -24.25 5.81 -3.39
N SER A 829 -23.34 4.92 -3.01
CA SER A 829 -23.46 4.15 -1.76
C SER A 829 -23.40 5.04 -0.50
N LEU A 830 -22.70 6.18 -0.56
CA LEU A 830 -22.73 7.20 0.49
C LEU A 830 -24.10 7.87 0.56
N ALA A 831 -24.65 8.35 -0.56
CA ALA A 831 -25.96 8.98 -0.62
C ALA A 831 -27.10 8.03 -0.19
N GLU A 832 -27.03 6.75 -0.56
CA GLU A 832 -27.94 5.70 -0.10
C GLU A 832 -27.86 5.51 1.42
N LYS A 833 -26.67 5.58 2.02
CA LYS A 833 -26.48 5.50 3.48
C LYS A 833 -26.90 6.78 4.20
N GLU A 834 -26.70 7.95 3.61
CA GLU A 834 -27.19 9.23 4.15
C GLU A 834 -28.72 9.28 4.14
N ALA A 835 -29.36 8.84 3.06
CA ALA A 835 -30.82 8.66 3.01
C ALA A 835 -31.32 7.63 4.02
N HIS A 836 -30.60 6.52 4.23
CA HIS A 836 -30.96 5.53 5.25
C HIS A 836 -30.78 6.08 6.67
N LEU A 837 -29.76 6.90 6.93
CA LEU A 837 -29.57 7.62 8.20
C LEU A 837 -30.66 8.66 8.44
N ALA A 838 -31.07 9.41 7.41
CA ALA A 838 -32.20 10.35 7.48
C ALA A 838 -33.51 9.61 7.82
N ASN A 839 -33.80 8.49 7.14
CA ASN A 839 -34.95 7.66 7.45
C ASN A 839 -34.91 7.09 8.87
N LEU A 840 -33.75 6.64 9.37
CA LEU A 840 -33.59 6.20 10.75
C LEU A 840 -33.78 7.33 11.78
N ARG A 841 -33.39 8.57 11.46
CA ARG A 841 -33.71 9.76 12.27
C ARG A 841 -35.22 10.01 12.30
N ILE A 842 -35.89 9.99 11.15
CA ILE A 842 -37.36 10.20 11.04
C ILE A 842 -38.13 9.11 11.81
N GLU A 843 -37.79 7.83 11.61
CA GLU A 843 -38.39 6.70 12.34
C GLU A 843 -38.18 6.86 13.86
N ARG A 844 -37.01 7.35 14.28
CA ARG A 844 -36.72 7.62 15.69
C ARG A 844 -37.48 8.81 16.26
N ARG A 845 -37.68 9.88 15.47
CA ARG A 845 -38.53 11.03 15.84
C ARG A 845 -39.99 10.56 16.03
N LYS A 846 -40.54 9.81 15.07
CA LYS A 846 -41.88 9.21 15.14
C LYS A 846 -42.08 8.32 16.38
N GLN A 847 -41.12 7.45 16.70
CA GLN A 847 -41.15 6.63 17.93
C GLN A 847 -41.17 7.48 19.21
N LEU A 848 -40.47 8.61 19.25
CA LEU A 848 -40.47 9.50 20.40
C LEU A 848 -41.82 10.21 20.56
N GLU A 849 -42.43 10.65 19.44
CA GLU A 849 -43.77 11.24 19.42
C GLU A 849 -44.83 10.25 19.89
N GLU A 850 -44.82 9.01 19.37
CA GLU A 850 -45.73 7.92 19.77
C GLU A 850 -45.58 7.56 21.27
N ILE A 851 -44.36 7.56 21.80
CA ILE A 851 -44.09 7.35 23.24
C ILE A 851 -44.60 8.51 24.10
N LEU A 852 -44.60 9.75 23.60
CA LEU A 852 -45.13 10.92 24.31
C LEU A 852 -46.67 10.96 24.24
N GLU A 853 -47.25 10.55 23.11
CA GLU A 853 -48.70 10.35 22.92
C GLU A 853 -49.25 9.30 23.90
N MET A 854 -48.69 8.08 23.91
CA MET A 854 -49.08 7.03 24.86
C MET A 854 -48.94 7.45 26.33
N LYS A 855 -47.96 8.29 26.68
CA LYS A 855 -47.82 8.85 28.04
C LYS A 855 -48.90 9.88 28.35
N GLN A 856 -49.29 10.70 27.38
CA GLN A 856 -50.36 11.68 27.51
C GLN A 856 -51.71 10.97 27.69
N GLU A 857 -51.99 9.93 26.91
CA GLU A 857 -53.18 9.08 27.04
C GLU A 857 -53.22 8.35 28.38
N ALA A 858 -52.12 7.71 28.80
CA ALA A 858 -52.06 7.01 30.08
C ALA A 858 -52.30 7.93 31.28
N LEU A 859 -51.81 9.19 31.22
CA LEU A 859 -52.08 10.20 32.24
C LEU A 859 -53.55 10.66 32.22
N LEU A 860 -54.16 10.85 31.05
CA LEU A 860 -55.58 11.17 30.91
C LEU A 860 -56.48 10.04 31.43
N ALA A 861 -56.15 8.78 31.12
CA ALA A 861 -56.85 7.61 31.62
C ALA A 861 -56.75 7.50 33.16
N ALA A 862 -55.55 7.69 33.72
CA ALA A 862 -55.36 7.72 35.18
C ALA A 862 -56.14 8.86 35.85
N ILE A 863 -56.17 10.07 35.27
CA ILE A 863 -56.97 11.19 35.78
C ILE A 863 -58.47 10.86 35.76
N SER A 864 -58.96 10.28 34.67
CA SER A 864 -60.35 9.82 34.52
C SER A 864 -60.70 8.75 35.57
N GLU A 865 -59.80 7.80 35.83
CA GLU A 865 -59.96 6.79 36.89
C GLU A 865 -60.05 7.44 38.29
N LYS A 866 -59.22 8.45 38.58
CA LYS A 866 -59.31 9.18 39.87
C LYS A 866 -60.63 9.96 39.98
N ASP A 867 -61.10 10.60 38.92
CA ASP A 867 -62.38 11.31 38.94
C ASP A 867 -63.58 10.36 39.06
N ALA A 868 -63.57 9.19 38.42
CA ALA A 868 -64.58 8.15 38.62
C ALA A 868 -64.60 7.62 40.07
N ASN A 869 -63.42 7.38 40.67
CA ASN A 869 -63.30 6.98 42.06
C ASN A 869 -63.77 8.08 43.04
N ILE A 870 -63.48 9.35 42.75
CA ILE A 870 -63.99 10.49 43.53
C ILE A 870 -65.53 10.53 43.44
N ALA A 871 -66.10 10.44 42.23
CA ALA A 871 -67.55 10.47 42.04
C ALA A 871 -68.27 9.31 42.75
N LEU A 872 -67.71 8.09 42.71
CA LEU A 872 -68.24 6.93 43.45
C LEU A 872 -68.26 7.16 44.97
N LEU A 873 -67.20 7.73 45.53
CA LEU A 873 -67.11 8.02 46.96
C LEU A 873 -68.02 9.20 47.37
N GLU A 874 -68.15 10.23 46.53
CA GLU A 874 -69.03 11.39 46.77
C GLU A 874 -70.53 11.05 46.62
N LEU A 875 -70.89 10.12 45.72
CA LEU A 875 -72.24 9.55 45.62
C LEU A 875 -72.55 8.60 46.80
N SER A 876 -71.54 7.98 47.41
CA SER A 876 -71.74 7.16 48.60
C SER A 876 -72.09 8.05 49.81
N ALA A 877 -73.37 8.08 50.21
CA ALA A 877 -73.92 9.02 51.21
C ALA A 877 -73.40 8.87 52.66
N SER A 878 -72.27 8.20 52.84
CA SER A 878 -71.57 7.95 54.09
C SER A 878 -70.69 9.15 54.49
N LYS A 879 -71.21 10.03 55.34
CA LYS A 879 -70.44 11.13 56.01
C LYS A 879 -69.39 10.61 57.03
N LYS A 880 -68.72 9.49 56.76
CA LYS A 880 -67.63 8.96 57.59
C LYS A 880 -66.34 9.71 57.26
N LYS A 881 -65.61 10.14 58.30
CA LYS A 881 -64.31 10.82 58.20
C LYS A 881 -63.35 10.13 57.22
N LYS A 882 -63.29 8.78 57.25
CA LYS A 882 -62.47 7.97 56.34
C LYS A 882 -62.79 8.18 54.85
N THR A 883 -64.07 8.21 54.47
CA THR A 883 -64.52 8.46 53.09
C THR A 883 -64.07 9.84 52.62
N GLN A 884 -64.14 10.86 53.49
CA GLN A 884 -63.69 12.21 53.20
C GLN A 884 -62.16 12.31 53.12
N GLU A 885 -61.43 11.56 53.95
CA GLU A 885 -59.97 11.44 53.89
C GLU A 885 -59.50 10.76 52.59
N GLU A 886 -60.20 9.71 52.14
CA GLU A 886 -59.95 9.02 50.87
C GLU A 886 -60.22 9.93 49.67
N VAL A 887 -61.33 10.67 49.64
CA VAL A 887 -61.60 11.69 48.60
C VAL A 887 -60.52 12.79 48.59
N MET A 888 -60.08 13.26 49.76
CA MET A 888 -58.97 14.23 49.83
C MET A 888 -57.61 13.63 49.41
N ALA A 889 -57.40 12.33 49.54
CA ALA A 889 -56.19 11.67 49.04
C ALA A 889 -56.23 11.58 47.51
N LEU A 890 -57.34 11.10 46.93
CA LEU A 890 -57.55 11.01 45.48
C LEU A 890 -57.46 12.36 44.79
N LYS A 891 -57.99 13.44 45.38
CA LYS A 891 -57.88 14.80 44.80
C LYS A 891 -56.41 15.26 44.71
N ARG A 892 -55.62 15.10 45.78
CA ARG A 892 -54.16 15.39 45.76
C ARG A 892 -53.39 14.50 44.78
N GLU A 893 -53.81 13.25 44.59
CA GLU A 893 -53.21 12.35 43.61
C GLU A 893 -53.53 12.79 42.18
N LYS A 894 -54.80 13.18 41.92
CA LYS A 894 -55.22 13.76 40.64
C LYS A 894 -54.47 15.05 40.32
N ASP A 895 -54.30 15.95 41.28
CA ASP A 895 -53.55 17.20 41.08
C ASP A 895 -52.09 16.94 40.67
N ARG A 896 -51.45 15.89 41.21
CA ARG A 896 -50.12 15.43 40.77
C ARG A 896 -50.14 14.89 39.34
N LEU A 897 -51.12 14.06 38.98
CA LEU A 897 -51.27 13.53 37.62
C LEU A 897 -51.54 14.65 36.60
N VAL A 898 -52.37 15.64 36.95
CA VAL A 898 -52.62 16.85 36.13
C VAL A 898 -51.34 17.69 35.97
N HIS A 899 -50.49 17.77 37.00
CA HIS A 899 -49.20 18.45 36.88
C HIS A 899 -48.22 17.67 35.98
N GLN A 900 -48.18 16.34 36.09
CA GLN A 900 -47.39 15.48 35.20
C GLN A 900 -47.89 15.55 33.74
N LEU A 901 -49.21 15.62 33.52
CA LEU A 901 -49.81 15.81 32.20
C LEU A 901 -49.35 17.13 31.58
N LYS A 902 -49.39 18.24 32.32
CA LYS A 902 -48.88 19.54 31.85
C LYS A 902 -47.40 19.48 31.46
N GLN A 903 -46.56 18.81 32.26
CA GLN A 903 -45.15 18.60 31.94
C GLN A 903 -44.97 17.72 30.67
N GLN A 904 -45.77 16.67 30.48
CA GLN A 904 -45.72 15.85 29.26
C GLN A 904 -46.16 16.65 28.01
N THR A 905 -47.25 17.42 28.09
CA THR A 905 -47.67 18.28 26.98
C THR A 905 -46.60 19.32 26.64
N GLN A 906 -45.91 19.89 27.63
CA GLN A 906 -44.79 20.82 27.41
C GLN A 906 -43.58 20.12 26.75
N ASN A 907 -43.24 18.90 27.19
CA ASN A 907 -42.17 18.10 26.57
C ASN A 907 -42.48 17.72 25.12
N ARG A 908 -43.74 17.36 24.82
CA ARG A 908 -44.23 17.07 23.46
C ARG A 908 -44.13 18.29 22.55
N MET A 909 -44.61 19.45 23.01
CA MET A 909 -44.46 20.71 22.27
C MET A 909 -42.99 21.07 22.05
N LYS A 910 -42.11 20.83 23.03
CA LYS A 910 -40.68 21.08 22.84
C LYS A 910 -40.05 20.17 21.78
N LEU A 911 -40.34 18.86 21.81
CA LEU A 911 -39.83 17.94 20.78
C LEU A 911 -40.28 18.39 19.37
N MET A 912 -41.53 18.81 19.22
CA MET A 912 -42.05 19.33 17.95
C MET A 912 -41.43 20.67 17.53
N ALA A 913 -41.01 21.51 18.48
CA ALA A 913 -40.28 22.75 18.18
C ALA A 913 -38.82 22.49 17.78
N ASP A 914 -38.11 21.66 18.56
CA ASP A 914 -36.71 21.27 18.31
C ASP A 914 -36.55 20.59 16.92
N ASN A 915 -37.62 20.02 16.33
CA ASN A 915 -37.65 19.44 14.99
C ASN A 915 -37.56 20.47 13.83
N TYR A 916 -38.03 21.71 13.98
CA TYR A 916 -38.10 22.66 12.86
C TYR A 916 -36.74 23.24 12.44
N ASP A 917 -35.78 23.34 13.37
CA ASP A 917 -34.45 23.88 13.10
C ASP A 917 -33.53 22.88 12.37
N GLU A 918 -33.66 21.56 12.58
CA GLU A 918 -32.82 20.56 11.90
C GLU A 918 -33.10 20.48 10.38
N ASP A 919 -34.37 20.39 9.99
CA ASP A 919 -34.75 20.13 8.60
C ASP A 919 -34.49 21.35 7.69
N HIS A 920 -34.41 22.58 8.23
CA HIS A 920 -34.00 23.77 7.49
C HIS A 920 -32.48 23.84 7.19
N HIS A 921 -31.64 23.06 7.85
CA HIS A 921 -30.18 23.10 7.64
C HIS A 921 -29.64 22.08 6.63
N HIS A 922 -30.37 20.99 6.31
CA HIS A 922 -29.89 19.98 5.37
C HIS A 922 -30.16 20.31 3.88
N TYR A 923 -31.16 21.15 3.56
CA TYR A 923 -31.55 21.43 2.17
C TYR A 923 -30.71 22.48 1.41
N HIS A 924 -29.69 23.08 2.04
CA HIS A 924 -28.97 24.22 1.47
C HIS A 924 -27.45 24.01 1.24
N HIS A 925 -26.97 22.76 1.29
CA HIS A 925 -25.52 22.52 1.36
C HIS A 925 -24.96 21.32 0.60
N HIS A 926 -25.40 21.02 -0.64
CA HIS A 926 -24.65 20.14 -1.57
C HIS A 926 -24.96 20.34 -3.08
N HIS A 927 -24.74 21.55 -3.63
CA HIS A 927 -24.81 21.79 -5.09
C HIS A 927 -23.72 22.76 -5.59
N HIS A 928 -22.47 22.29 -5.60
CA HIS A 928 -21.34 22.92 -6.29
C HIS A 928 -20.62 21.91 -7.19
N HIS A 929 -21.17 21.71 -8.39
CA HIS A 929 -20.52 20.97 -9.47
C HIS A 929 -19.48 21.88 -10.15
N HIS A 930 -18.19 21.53 -10.04
CA HIS A 930 -17.11 22.21 -10.76
C HIS A 930 -17.12 21.84 -12.25
N HIS A 931 -17.98 22.50 -13.04
CA HIS A 931 -17.85 22.48 -14.49
C HIS A 931 -16.68 23.36 -14.95
N HIS A 932 -15.55 22.73 -15.31
CA HIS A 932 -14.44 23.41 -15.95
C HIS A 932 -14.86 24.00 -17.30
N ARG A 933 -14.64 25.30 -17.45
CA ARG A 933 -15.07 26.12 -18.57
C ARG A 933 -14.01 26.14 -19.68
N SER A 934 -14.38 25.84 -20.92
CA SER A 934 -13.59 26.18 -22.12
C SER A 934 -14.51 26.40 -23.34
N PRO A 935 -14.31 27.45 -24.15
CA PRO A 935 -15.27 27.87 -25.19
C PRO A 935 -14.91 27.32 -26.60
N GLY A 936 -15.92 26.91 -27.39
CA GLY A 936 -15.66 26.20 -28.66
C GLY A 936 -16.77 26.11 -29.71
N ARG A 937 -17.37 27.23 -30.13
CA ARG A 937 -17.83 27.49 -31.52
C ARG A 937 -18.75 26.47 -32.24
N SER A 938 -20.07 26.59 -31.98
CA SER A 938 -21.18 26.65 -32.95
C SER A 938 -21.25 25.70 -34.18
N GLN A 939 -22.37 24.98 -34.31
CA GLN A 939 -23.31 25.14 -35.45
C GLN A 939 -24.73 24.62 -35.10
N HIS A 940 -25.76 25.01 -35.88
CA HIS A 940 -27.18 24.79 -35.57
C HIS A 940 -27.81 23.66 -36.42
N SER A 941 -28.80 22.95 -35.87
CA SER A 941 -30.16 22.90 -36.46
C SER A 941 -31.18 22.13 -35.59
N ASN A 942 -32.38 22.73 -35.47
CA ASN A 942 -33.75 22.20 -35.29
C ASN A 942 -33.94 20.75 -34.77
N HIS A 943 -34.85 20.47 -33.81
CA HIS A 943 -36.23 20.95 -33.70
C HIS A 943 -36.75 21.17 -32.25
N ARG A 944 -37.91 21.83 -32.12
CA ARG A 944 -38.71 22.04 -30.89
C ARG A 944 -40.06 21.26 -30.97
N PRO A 945 -40.83 21.13 -29.87
CA PRO A 945 -41.92 20.14 -29.71
C PRO A 945 -43.34 20.74 -29.74
N SER A 946 -44.35 19.88 -29.49
CA SER A 946 -45.66 20.25 -28.93
C SER A 946 -46.06 19.33 -27.76
N PRO A 947 -46.72 19.84 -26.71
CA PRO A 947 -47.56 19.06 -25.77
C PRO A 947 -49.02 19.00 -26.26
N ASP A 948 -49.84 18.14 -25.65
CA ASP A 948 -51.31 18.23 -25.46
C ASP A 948 -51.79 16.98 -24.68
N GLN A 949 -53.09 16.94 -24.29
CA GLN A 949 -53.80 15.83 -23.59
C GLN A 949 -53.68 15.81 -22.05
N ASP A 950 -54.20 16.86 -21.44
CA ASP A 950 -55.48 16.87 -20.70
C ASP A 950 -55.77 15.78 -19.64
N ASP A 951 -55.82 16.24 -18.38
CA ASP A 951 -56.90 16.07 -17.40
C ASP A 951 -57.88 14.88 -17.51
N GLU A 952 -57.89 14.00 -16.49
CA GLU A 952 -59.15 13.43 -15.98
C GLU A 952 -59.12 13.21 -14.44
N GLU A 953 -60.22 13.65 -13.81
CA GLU A 953 -60.77 13.39 -12.47
C GLU A 953 -59.90 13.37 -11.18
N GLY A 954 -60.44 14.01 -10.14
CA GLY A 954 -60.00 13.91 -8.74
C GLY A 954 -61.14 13.44 -7.84
N ILE A 955 -61.32 14.11 -6.69
CA ILE A 955 -62.31 13.81 -5.64
C ILE A 955 -61.99 12.54 -4.82
N TRP A 956 -61.50 12.73 -3.58
CA TRP A 956 -62.29 12.46 -2.36
C TRP A 956 -61.50 12.84 -1.09
N ALA A 957 -62.16 13.63 -0.23
CA ALA A 957 -61.87 13.92 1.19
C ALA A 957 -60.41 14.30 1.57
#